data_AF-A0A8D7A9N8-F1
#
_entry.id   AF-A0A8D7A9N8-F1
#
_cell.length_a   1.000
_cell.length_b   1.000
_cell.length_c   1.000
_cell.angle_alpha   90.00
_cell.angle_beta   90.00
_cell.angle_gamma   90.00
#
_symmetry.space_group_name_H-M   'P 1'
#
loop_
_entity.id
_entity.type
_entity.pdbx_description
1 polymer ?
#
loop_
_entity_poly.entity_id
_entity_poly.type
_entity_poly.pdbx_seq_one_letter_code
_entity_poly.pdbx_strand_id
1 'polypeptide(L)'
;MVARNFVVRHNDAQFPVECDTDFGFEVLQYQIFSLTSVPPEDQRILVEDGEHVVTDESDLESITDKLRLVSIQEEGEKARAAEVEKSDEELARMLQAEEEALLLQQYAATGDGREFEQRVRSYVQQVLMYEDPHRQDAARKTVPIDEVEEKALVSLAKDGILRPSKDETDHAFLQQLLFWFKQSFRWVNSPPCDKCGGGTNSIGMGNPDHSEIEFGGHRVELYSCNICSNITRFPRYNDPLKLLQTRRGRCGEWANCFTLYCRAFGYEARLILDFTDHVWTECFSHSLGRWMHLDPCEGVYDNPLLYEKGWNKELNYVIAIAKNGTYDVTKRYTRKWHEVLARRILATETVVASVLSSIRKECRNGYSPEILQVLENFDKKEAEELEREVYLQVDASVSLPGRQSGAIEWRRARLECGFSESNSLSCSSCPVRICVDDHVTGIYTAFALLCSQINVENLSPANFLEVLKMLKDSLMNLKTKSFRNRTSLLELNESQISDKMMLYIEGLLSAISLKRESENNGNVCVSLSGDPVQTSIALPVALDVVNEIMDNMKGNDDFPINVQFPKVNRLSSGSVLASSEQLPFLGLLHQLLMVFYQPNGKNQMEPKDAGLFMEFLMTKCMSFSHMICYQLMMLQKEIQWTGLWREAKMEAQAGMCWMNRILRYSRGVFSGKPLW
;
A
#
# COMPACT_ATOMS: atom_id res chain seq x y z
N MET A 1 44.28 -24.38 -12.17
CA MET A 1 43.35 -25.46 -11.78
C MET A 1 43.90 -26.17 -10.57
N VAL A 2 43.81 -25.48 -9.44
CA VAL A 2 44.04 -26.06 -8.12
C VAL A 2 42.65 -26.33 -7.56
N ALA A 3 42.11 -27.52 -7.82
CA ALA A 3 40.85 -27.95 -7.24
C ALA A 3 41.09 -28.33 -5.77
N ARG A 4 40.37 -27.70 -4.85
CA ARG A 4 40.36 -28.06 -3.42
C ARG A 4 39.01 -28.64 -3.01
N ASN A 5 39.06 -29.59 -2.09
CA ASN A 5 37.89 -30.24 -1.52
C ASN A 5 37.60 -29.67 -0.13
N PHE A 6 36.49 -28.97 0.01
CA PHE A 6 35.96 -28.50 1.29
C PHE A 6 34.87 -29.45 1.80
N VAL A 7 34.68 -29.49 3.11
CA VAL A 7 33.58 -30.16 3.79
C VAL A 7 32.77 -29.11 4.53
N VAL A 8 31.56 -28.83 4.07
CA VAL A 8 30.66 -27.80 4.61
C VAL A 8 29.64 -28.45 5.54
N ARG A 9 29.57 -28.03 6.80
CA ARG A 9 28.57 -28.50 7.76
C ARG A 9 27.39 -27.53 7.86
N HIS A 10 26.16 -28.05 7.74
CA HIS A 10 24.90 -27.32 7.89
C HIS A 10 23.82 -28.25 8.47
N ASN A 11 23.09 -27.82 9.50
CA ASN A 11 22.00 -28.57 10.15
C ASN A 11 22.34 -30.06 10.42
N ASP A 12 23.47 -30.29 11.09
CA ASP A 12 24.04 -31.61 11.43
C ASP A 12 24.41 -32.54 10.25
N ALA A 13 24.29 -32.06 9.01
CA ALA A 13 24.74 -32.74 7.79
C ALA A 13 26.09 -32.17 7.28
N GLN A 14 26.86 -33.01 6.57
CA GLN A 14 28.15 -32.64 5.96
C GLN A 14 28.08 -32.79 4.44
N PHE A 15 28.50 -31.75 3.72
CA PHE A 15 28.47 -31.66 2.27
C PHE A 15 29.89 -31.51 1.73
N PRO A 16 30.41 -32.46 0.94
CA PRO A 16 31.68 -32.30 0.25
C PRO A 16 31.51 -31.35 -0.95
N VAL A 17 32.40 -30.36 -1.09
CA VAL A 17 32.38 -29.36 -2.16
C VAL A 17 33.76 -29.29 -2.80
N GLU A 18 33.83 -29.61 -4.10
CA GLU A 18 35.05 -29.44 -4.89
C GLU A 18 35.01 -28.06 -5.56
N CYS A 19 35.87 -27.15 -5.11
CA CYS A 19 35.96 -25.78 -5.58
C CYS A 19 37.31 -25.56 -6.28
N ASP A 20 37.28 -25.02 -7.49
CA ASP A 20 38.49 -24.56 -8.16
C ASP A 20 38.79 -23.12 -7.69
N THR A 21 39.93 -22.95 -7.01
CA THR A 21 40.30 -21.69 -6.34
C THR A 21 40.53 -20.53 -7.32
N ASP A 22 40.73 -20.83 -8.62
CA ASP A 22 40.90 -19.83 -9.67
C ASP A 22 39.63 -19.01 -9.96
N PHE A 23 38.45 -19.49 -9.55
CA PHE A 23 37.16 -18.82 -9.83
C PHE A 23 36.61 -17.96 -8.67
N GLY A 24 37.32 -17.88 -7.55
CA GLY A 24 36.98 -17.00 -6.43
C GLY A 24 35.84 -17.49 -5.52
N PHE A 25 35.59 -16.74 -4.44
CA PHE A 25 34.64 -17.10 -3.37
C PHE A 25 33.18 -17.17 -3.83
N GLU A 26 32.77 -16.34 -4.79
CA GLU A 26 31.42 -16.37 -5.35
C GLU A 26 31.04 -17.77 -5.87
N VAL A 27 31.96 -18.46 -6.54
CA VAL A 27 31.70 -19.81 -7.08
C VAL A 27 31.50 -20.83 -5.95
N LEU A 28 32.25 -20.72 -4.86
CA LEU A 28 32.05 -21.55 -3.67
C LEU A 28 30.65 -21.32 -3.07
N GLN A 29 30.18 -20.08 -3.01
CA GLN A 29 28.84 -19.77 -2.50
C GLN A 29 27.73 -20.38 -3.36
N TYR A 30 27.84 -20.31 -4.68
CA TYR A 30 26.85 -20.93 -5.58
C TYR A 30 26.87 -22.46 -5.51
N GLN A 31 28.03 -23.08 -5.34
CA GLN A 31 28.13 -24.53 -5.13
C GLN A 31 27.48 -24.93 -3.80
N ILE A 32 27.70 -24.17 -2.73
CA ILE A 32 27.07 -24.40 -1.43
C ILE A 32 25.55 -24.24 -1.55
N PHE A 33 25.06 -23.19 -2.22
CA PHE A 33 23.64 -23.00 -2.48
C PHE A 33 23.01 -24.21 -3.18
N SER A 34 23.68 -24.77 -4.18
CA SER A 34 23.18 -25.95 -4.90
C SER A 34 23.00 -27.19 -4.02
N LEU A 35 23.71 -27.27 -2.88
CA LEU A 35 23.68 -28.41 -1.96
C LEU A 35 22.82 -28.15 -0.71
N THR A 36 22.75 -26.91 -0.24
CA THR A 36 22.07 -26.55 1.02
C THR A 36 20.79 -25.76 0.82
N SER A 37 20.54 -25.26 -0.40
CA SER A 37 19.43 -24.34 -0.74
C SER A 37 19.44 -23.02 0.04
N VAL A 38 20.55 -22.66 0.69
CA VAL A 38 20.75 -21.35 1.35
C VAL A 38 21.31 -20.35 0.33
N PRO A 39 20.60 -19.28 -0.04
CA PRO A 39 21.06 -18.31 -1.06
C PRO A 39 22.40 -17.66 -0.69
N PRO A 40 23.30 -17.34 -1.64
CA PRO A 40 24.61 -16.73 -1.36
C PRO A 40 24.56 -15.50 -0.44
N GLU A 41 23.53 -14.66 -0.57
CA GLU A 41 23.26 -13.49 0.26
C GLU A 41 22.94 -13.81 1.72
N ASP A 42 22.47 -15.03 2.01
CA ASP A 42 22.13 -15.53 3.33
C ASP A 42 23.18 -16.52 3.88
N GLN A 43 24.26 -16.77 3.14
CA GLN A 43 25.33 -17.69 3.53
C GLN A 43 26.40 -16.97 4.37
N ARG A 44 26.49 -17.33 5.65
CA ARG A 44 27.66 -17.00 6.48
C ARG A 44 28.56 -18.23 6.62
N ILE A 45 29.67 -18.26 5.89
CA ILE A 45 30.61 -19.38 5.85
C ILE A 45 31.76 -19.12 6.84
N LEU A 46 31.92 -20.01 7.81
CA LEU A 46 32.89 -19.92 8.89
C LEU A 46 33.92 -21.04 8.79
N VAL A 47 35.17 -20.75 9.13
CA VAL A 47 36.23 -21.75 9.29
C VAL A 47 36.12 -22.41 10.67
N GLU A 48 35.98 -23.74 10.74
CA GLU A 48 35.71 -24.44 12.01
C GLU A 48 36.81 -24.24 13.07
N ASP A 49 38.07 -24.09 12.66
CA ASP A 49 39.21 -24.02 13.59
C ASP A 49 39.50 -22.59 14.13
N GLY A 50 38.72 -21.57 13.73
CA GLY A 50 39.00 -20.18 14.16
C GLY A 50 37.84 -19.17 14.14
N GLU A 51 36.59 -19.58 13.89
CA GLU A 51 35.41 -18.69 13.77
C GLU A 51 35.61 -17.48 12.81
N HIS A 52 36.58 -17.58 11.90
CA HIS A 52 36.81 -16.55 10.90
C HIS A 52 35.81 -16.71 9.75
N VAL A 53 35.18 -15.61 9.36
CA VAL A 53 34.26 -15.55 8.22
C VAL A 53 35.09 -15.54 6.94
N VAL A 54 34.76 -16.44 6.02
CA VAL A 54 35.34 -16.44 4.67
C VAL A 54 34.66 -15.34 3.86
N THR A 55 35.46 -14.47 3.24
CA THR A 55 35.01 -13.34 2.41
C THR A 55 35.68 -13.37 1.04
N ASP A 56 35.25 -12.50 0.12
CA ASP A 56 35.87 -12.35 -1.21
C ASP A 56 37.37 -12.01 -1.17
N GLU A 57 37.85 -11.42 -0.08
CA GLU A 57 39.26 -11.09 0.14
C GLU A 57 40.07 -12.26 0.76
N SER A 58 39.40 -13.35 1.13
CA SER A 58 40.03 -14.49 1.77
C SER A 58 40.69 -15.40 0.72
N ASP A 59 41.96 -15.71 0.94
CA ASP A 59 42.70 -16.61 0.06
C ASP A 59 42.27 -18.07 0.27
N LEU A 60 41.40 -18.56 -0.60
CA LEU A 60 40.87 -19.93 -0.60
C LEU A 60 41.97 -21.01 -0.65
N GLU A 61 43.18 -20.69 -1.13
CA GLU A 61 44.31 -21.62 -1.12
C GLU A 61 44.86 -21.86 0.30
N SER A 62 44.64 -20.92 1.21
CA SER A 62 45.18 -20.95 2.58
C SER A 62 44.18 -21.42 3.65
N ILE A 63 42.89 -21.52 3.31
CA ILE A 63 41.82 -21.88 4.24
C ILE A 63 41.83 -23.38 4.53
N THR A 64 41.41 -23.77 5.73
CA THR A 64 41.27 -25.19 6.11
C THR A 64 40.07 -25.85 5.43
N ASP A 65 40.16 -27.15 5.18
CA ASP A 65 39.14 -27.90 4.42
C ASP A 65 37.77 -28.02 5.13
N LYS A 66 37.63 -27.59 6.40
CA LYS A 66 36.38 -27.70 7.17
C LYS A 66 35.69 -26.35 7.33
N LEU A 67 34.49 -26.25 6.78
CA LEU A 67 33.67 -25.05 6.79
C LEU A 67 32.34 -25.32 7.50
N ARG A 68 31.81 -24.29 8.15
CA ARG A 68 30.47 -24.31 8.76
C ARG A 68 29.62 -23.23 8.09
N LEU A 69 28.46 -23.62 7.58
CA LEU A 69 27.48 -22.70 7.03
C LEU A 69 26.47 -22.32 8.10
N VAL A 70 26.21 -21.03 8.26
CA VAL A 70 25.15 -20.48 9.10
C VAL A 70 24.22 -19.64 8.21
N SER A 71 22.93 -19.95 8.23
CA SER A 71 21.91 -19.15 7.54
C SER A 71 21.63 -17.87 8.33
N ILE A 72 21.77 -16.71 7.69
CA ILE A 72 21.51 -15.40 8.31
C ILE A 72 20.03 -15.26 8.73
N GLN A 73 19.11 -15.97 8.07
CA GLN A 73 17.67 -15.92 8.39
C GLN A 73 17.32 -16.67 9.69
N GLU A 74 17.99 -17.79 10.01
CA GLU A 74 17.70 -18.56 11.23
C GLU A 74 18.22 -17.88 12.51
N GLU A 75 19.36 -17.17 12.42
CA GLU A 75 19.77 -16.23 13.47
C GLU A 75 18.84 -15.02 13.49
N GLY A 76 18.37 -14.53 12.34
CA GLY A 76 17.46 -13.39 12.22
C GLY A 76 16.13 -13.56 12.95
N GLU A 77 15.51 -14.75 12.97
CA GLU A 77 14.24 -14.96 13.68
C GLU A 77 14.39 -15.14 15.20
N LYS A 78 15.45 -15.81 15.66
CA LYS A 78 15.74 -15.96 17.10
C LYS A 78 16.41 -14.73 17.70
N ALA A 79 17.21 -13.99 16.93
CA ALA A 79 17.83 -12.73 17.33
C ALA A 79 16.87 -11.55 17.20
N ARG A 80 15.96 -11.47 16.19
CA ARG A 80 14.91 -10.42 16.18
C ARG A 80 13.97 -10.50 17.37
N ALA A 81 13.73 -11.69 17.91
CA ALA A 81 12.94 -11.84 19.13
C ALA A 81 13.71 -11.37 20.39
N ALA A 82 15.05 -11.35 20.36
CA ALA A 82 15.91 -11.00 21.50
C ALA A 82 16.54 -9.59 21.42
N GLU A 83 16.71 -9.01 20.23
CA GLU A 83 17.32 -7.68 20.00
C GLU A 83 16.30 -6.52 20.05
N VAL A 84 14.99 -6.81 20.08
CA VAL A 84 13.92 -5.78 20.09
C VAL A 84 13.44 -5.44 21.51
N GLU A 85 13.98 -6.10 22.53
CA GLU A 85 13.75 -5.71 23.93
C GLU A 85 14.57 -4.46 24.28
N LYS A 86 13.96 -3.53 25.01
CA LYS A 86 14.66 -2.32 25.50
C LYS A 86 15.75 -2.74 26.48
N SER A 87 16.83 -1.97 26.56
CA SER A 87 17.86 -2.21 27.58
C SER A 87 17.25 -2.25 28.98
N ASP A 88 17.75 -3.12 29.86
CA ASP A 88 17.23 -3.28 31.22
C ASP A 88 17.16 -1.94 31.99
N GLU A 89 18.12 -1.04 31.76
CA GLU A 89 18.15 0.30 32.37
C GLU A 89 17.05 1.22 31.83
N GLU A 90 16.77 1.17 30.52
CA GLU A 90 15.66 1.92 29.93
C GLU A 90 14.31 1.39 30.39
N LEU A 91 14.16 0.05 30.44
CA LEU A 91 12.96 -0.59 30.97
C LEU A 91 12.70 -0.20 32.43
N ALA A 92 13.73 -0.25 33.28
CA ALA A 92 13.62 0.15 34.69
C ALA A 92 13.20 1.62 34.85
N ARG A 93 13.78 2.53 34.05
CA ARG A 93 13.40 3.95 34.07
C ARG A 93 11.95 4.18 33.66
N MET A 94 11.46 3.46 32.65
CA MET A 94 10.06 3.56 32.24
C MET A 94 9.12 3.03 33.30
N LEU A 95 9.41 1.87 33.91
CA LEU A 95 8.59 1.31 34.97
C LEU A 95 8.52 2.24 36.18
N GLN A 96 9.64 2.87 36.56
CA GLN A 96 9.64 3.91 37.59
C GLN A 96 8.75 5.10 37.20
N ALA A 97 8.84 5.57 35.96
CA ALA A 97 7.99 6.67 35.48
C ALA A 97 6.49 6.29 35.46
N GLU A 98 6.16 5.02 35.19
CA GLU A 98 4.80 4.50 35.29
C GLU A 98 4.27 4.51 36.72
N GLU A 99 5.08 4.05 37.70
CA GLU A 99 4.72 4.10 39.12
C GLU A 99 4.51 5.54 39.61
N GLU A 100 5.39 6.46 39.22
CA GLU A 100 5.26 7.89 39.51
C GLU A 100 4.00 8.48 38.88
N ALA A 101 3.69 8.15 37.63
CA ALA A 101 2.49 8.60 36.95
C ALA A 101 1.21 8.06 37.62
N LEU A 102 1.19 6.78 38.04
CA LEU A 102 0.08 6.19 38.79
C LEU A 102 -0.12 6.87 40.14
N LEU A 103 0.97 7.18 40.85
CA LEU A 103 0.90 7.88 42.12
C LEU A 103 0.32 9.28 41.93
N LEU A 104 0.81 10.04 40.94
CA LEU A 104 0.30 11.38 40.62
C LEU A 104 -1.17 11.34 40.19
N GLN A 105 -1.58 10.33 39.42
CA GLN A 105 -2.97 10.14 39.01
C GLN A 105 -3.92 10.03 40.22
N GLN A 106 -3.52 9.39 41.32
CA GLN A 106 -4.36 9.29 42.52
C GLN A 106 -4.69 10.66 43.14
N TYR A 107 -3.81 11.65 42.97
CA TYR A 107 -4.04 13.02 43.45
C TYR A 107 -4.69 13.92 42.41
N ALA A 108 -4.39 13.70 41.12
CA ALA A 108 -4.86 14.54 40.02
C ALA A 108 -6.21 14.11 39.43
N ALA A 109 -6.63 12.86 39.60
CA ALA A 109 -7.90 12.37 39.08
C ALA A 109 -9.08 13.10 39.76
N THR A 110 -9.88 13.80 38.97
CA THR A 110 -10.87 14.76 39.47
C THR A 110 -12.29 14.18 39.62
N GLY A 111 -12.53 12.93 39.21
CA GLY A 111 -13.88 12.40 39.05
C GLY A 111 -14.07 10.95 39.52
N ASP A 112 -15.33 10.62 39.82
CA ASP A 112 -15.83 9.27 40.13
C ASP A 112 -16.01 8.39 38.88
N GLY A 113 -15.46 8.81 37.73
CA GLY A 113 -15.59 8.11 36.45
C GLY A 113 -16.83 8.46 35.63
N ARG A 114 -17.77 9.29 36.13
CA ARG A 114 -19.02 9.61 35.41
C ARG A 114 -18.81 10.24 34.03
N GLU A 115 -17.87 11.20 33.90
CA GLU A 115 -17.59 11.83 32.61
C GLU A 115 -17.02 10.82 31.61
N PHE A 116 -16.09 9.99 32.06
CA PHE A 116 -15.52 8.91 31.26
C PHE A 116 -16.60 7.93 30.80
N GLU A 117 -17.44 7.46 31.74
CA GLU A 117 -18.55 6.56 31.46
C GLU A 117 -19.54 7.16 30.45
N GLN A 118 -19.93 8.42 30.63
CA GLN A 118 -20.86 9.10 29.72
C GLN A 118 -20.33 9.15 28.28
N ARG A 119 -19.03 9.46 28.10
CA ARG A 119 -18.39 9.49 26.79
C ARG A 119 -18.35 8.12 26.13
N VAL A 120 -18.05 7.05 26.88
CA VAL A 120 -18.02 5.69 26.32
C VAL A 120 -19.44 5.22 26.00
N ARG A 121 -20.40 5.43 26.91
CA ARG A 121 -21.79 4.96 26.76
C ARG A 121 -22.51 5.56 25.56
N SER A 122 -22.20 6.79 25.14
CA SER A 122 -22.82 7.38 23.95
C SER A 122 -22.55 6.57 22.67
N TYR A 123 -21.40 5.90 22.60
CA TYR A 123 -21.01 5.10 21.44
C TYR A 123 -21.46 3.63 21.55
N VAL A 124 -21.74 3.11 22.75
CA VAL A 124 -22.27 1.75 22.91
C VAL A 124 -23.58 1.59 22.13
N GLN A 125 -24.49 2.56 22.25
CA GLN A 125 -25.75 2.55 21.49
C GLN A 125 -25.53 2.64 19.98
N GLN A 126 -24.52 3.40 19.56
CA GLN A 126 -24.17 3.52 18.15
C GLN A 126 -23.68 2.19 17.56
N VAL A 127 -22.80 1.48 18.28
CA VAL A 127 -22.25 0.21 17.84
C VAL A 127 -23.33 -0.88 17.69
N LEU A 128 -24.35 -0.86 18.55
CA LEU A 128 -25.48 -1.79 18.44
C LEU A 128 -26.29 -1.60 17.15
N MET A 129 -26.28 -0.42 16.54
CA MET A 129 -26.94 -0.20 15.24
C MET A 129 -26.29 -1.01 14.12
N TYR A 130 -25.02 -1.39 14.24
CA TYR A 130 -24.33 -2.19 13.23
C TYR A 130 -24.82 -3.64 13.17
N GLU A 131 -25.48 -4.11 14.23
CA GLU A 131 -26.02 -5.46 14.32
C GLU A 131 -27.41 -5.59 13.67
N ASP A 132 -28.00 -4.49 13.20
CA ASP A 132 -29.29 -4.50 12.48
C ASP A 132 -29.14 -5.15 11.09
N PRO A 133 -29.83 -6.28 10.82
CA PRO A 133 -29.75 -6.97 9.54
C PRO A 133 -30.15 -6.11 8.34
N HIS A 134 -31.08 -5.16 8.53
CA HIS A 134 -31.51 -4.28 7.45
C HIS A 134 -30.39 -3.33 7.02
N ARG A 135 -29.69 -2.72 7.98
CA ARG A 135 -28.53 -1.86 7.73
C ARG A 135 -27.37 -2.62 7.10
N GLN A 136 -27.09 -3.83 7.57
CA GLN A 136 -26.05 -4.67 7.00
C GLN A 136 -26.37 -5.07 5.55
N ASP A 137 -27.62 -5.43 5.26
CA ASP A 137 -28.04 -5.76 3.90
C ASP A 137 -27.96 -4.55 2.95
N ALA A 138 -28.37 -3.37 3.42
CA ALA A 138 -28.23 -2.12 2.67
C ALA A 138 -26.76 -1.81 2.37
N ALA A 139 -25.85 -2.02 3.33
CA ALA A 139 -24.41 -1.84 3.14
C ALA A 139 -23.86 -2.81 2.09
N ARG A 140 -24.13 -4.13 2.21
CA ARG A 140 -23.67 -5.14 1.25
C ARG A 140 -24.08 -4.83 -0.18
N LYS A 141 -25.33 -4.37 -0.39
CA LYS A 141 -25.86 -3.99 -1.71
C LYS A 141 -25.11 -2.84 -2.40
N THR A 142 -24.36 -2.04 -1.64
CA THR A 142 -23.62 -0.90 -2.21
C THR A 142 -22.20 -1.24 -2.65
N VAL A 143 -21.64 -2.38 -2.21
CA VAL A 143 -20.27 -2.78 -2.52
C VAL A 143 -20.26 -3.57 -3.84
N PRO A 144 -19.37 -3.27 -4.79
CA PRO A 144 -19.13 -4.12 -5.95
C PRO A 144 -18.31 -5.35 -5.51
N ILE A 145 -18.99 -6.33 -4.90
CA ILE A 145 -18.35 -7.49 -4.25
C ILE A 145 -17.38 -8.19 -5.20
N ASP A 146 -17.80 -8.46 -6.45
CA ASP A 146 -16.98 -9.18 -7.43
C ASP A 146 -15.68 -8.45 -7.77
N GLU A 147 -15.71 -7.10 -7.88
CA GLU A 147 -14.51 -6.29 -8.13
C GLU A 147 -13.56 -6.26 -6.93
N VAL A 148 -14.11 -6.23 -5.71
CA VAL A 148 -13.32 -6.20 -4.47
C VAL A 148 -12.69 -7.57 -4.22
N GLU A 149 -13.43 -8.66 -4.43
CA GLU A 149 -12.92 -10.03 -4.37
C GLU A 149 -11.82 -10.26 -5.40
N GLU A 150 -12.02 -9.82 -6.65
CA GLU A 150 -10.98 -9.92 -7.69
C GLU A 150 -9.69 -9.24 -7.25
N LYS A 151 -9.77 -8.00 -6.77
CA LYS A 151 -8.59 -7.25 -6.29
C LYS A 151 -7.91 -7.94 -5.11
N ALA A 152 -8.68 -8.56 -4.22
CA ALA A 152 -8.15 -9.26 -3.06
C ALA A 152 -7.34 -10.50 -3.48
N LEU A 153 -7.91 -11.31 -4.38
CA LEU A 153 -7.24 -12.50 -4.90
C LEU A 153 -6.01 -12.15 -5.76
N VAL A 154 -6.09 -11.08 -6.56
CA VAL A 154 -4.95 -10.58 -7.32
C VAL A 154 -3.82 -10.11 -6.40
N SER A 155 -4.15 -9.43 -5.29
CA SER A 155 -3.16 -9.01 -4.29
C SER A 155 -2.44 -10.22 -3.70
N LEU A 156 -3.18 -11.25 -3.28
CA LEU A 156 -2.62 -12.48 -2.73
C LEU A 156 -1.74 -13.23 -3.74
N ALA A 157 -2.20 -13.34 -4.98
CA ALA A 157 -1.44 -14.01 -6.03
C ALA A 157 -0.14 -13.26 -6.39
N LYS A 158 -0.13 -11.93 -6.35
CA LYS A 158 1.10 -11.12 -6.49
C LYS A 158 2.09 -11.33 -5.35
N ASP A 159 1.59 -11.63 -4.15
CA ASP A 159 2.42 -11.97 -3.00
C ASP A 159 2.84 -13.47 -3.02
N GLY A 160 2.59 -14.19 -4.12
CA GLY A 160 2.96 -15.59 -4.33
C GLY A 160 1.93 -16.60 -3.82
N ILE A 161 0.81 -16.15 -3.24
CA ILE A 161 -0.23 -17.00 -2.67
C ILE A 161 -1.28 -17.32 -3.73
N LEU A 162 -1.00 -18.34 -4.55
CA LEU A 162 -1.91 -18.78 -5.63
C LEU A 162 -3.13 -19.56 -5.15
N ARG A 163 -3.07 -20.16 -3.95
CA ARG A 163 -4.15 -20.93 -3.36
C ARG A 163 -4.38 -20.48 -1.92
N PRO A 164 -4.97 -19.29 -1.73
CA PRO A 164 -5.19 -18.76 -0.39
C PRO A 164 -6.20 -19.60 0.38
N SER A 165 -5.97 -19.72 1.68
CA SER A 165 -6.95 -20.17 2.65
C SER A 165 -8.11 -19.17 2.75
N LYS A 166 -9.19 -19.59 3.43
CA LYS A 166 -10.32 -18.70 3.70
C LYS A 166 -9.89 -17.48 4.51
N ASP A 167 -9.07 -17.67 5.54
CA ASP A 167 -8.64 -16.59 6.44
C ASP A 167 -7.76 -15.56 5.71
N GLU A 168 -6.90 -16.00 4.78
CA GLU A 168 -6.10 -15.10 3.93
C GLU A 168 -6.99 -14.34 2.94
N THR A 169 -7.97 -15.02 2.35
CA THR A 169 -8.94 -14.39 1.43
C THR A 169 -9.78 -13.35 2.15
N ASP A 170 -10.32 -13.68 3.33
CA ASP A 170 -11.11 -12.78 4.15
C ASP A 170 -10.25 -11.58 4.62
N HIS A 171 -8.97 -11.81 4.94
CA HIS A 171 -8.03 -10.74 5.28
C HIS A 171 -7.78 -9.79 4.09
N ALA A 172 -7.46 -10.32 2.91
CA ALA A 172 -7.23 -9.52 1.72
C ALA A 172 -8.49 -8.77 1.27
N PHE A 173 -9.67 -9.40 1.38
CA PHE A 173 -10.95 -8.74 1.09
C PHE A 173 -11.17 -7.54 2.00
N LEU A 174 -10.88 -7.66 3.30
CA LEU A 174 -11.01 -6.55 4.25
C LEU A 174 -10.10 -5.37 3.90
N GLN A 175 -8.87 -5.64 3.46
CA GLN A 175 -7.96 -4.60 2.98
C GLN A 175 -8.50 -3.91 1.71
N GLN A 176 -9.01 -4.68 0.74
CA GLN A 176 -9.58 -4.10 -0.47
C GLN A 176 -10.90 -3.35 -0.20
N LEU A 177 -11.68 -3.80 0.78
CA LEU A 177 -12.87 -3.10 1.27
C LEU A 177 -12.50 -1.73 1.85
N LEU A 178 -11.42 -1.63 2.62
CA LEU A 178 -10.88 -0.36 3.13
C LEU A 178 -10.53 0.61 1.99
N PHE A 179 -9.81 0.13 0.98
CA PHE A 179 -9.43 0.95 -0.17
C PHE A 179 -10.63 1.38 -1.02
N TRP A 180 -11.56 0.47 -1.27
CA TRP A 180 -12.81 0.78 -1.94
C TRP A 180 -13.60 1.84 -1.15
N PHE A 181 -13.71 1.68 0.17
CA PHE A 181 -14.42 2.63 1.02
C PHE A 181 -13.80 4.02 0.91
N LYS A 182 -12.47 4.12 0.97
CA LYS A 182 -11.71 5.36 0.82
C LYS A 182 -11.98 6.10 -0.50
N GLN A 183 -12.20 5.35 -1.57
CA GLN A 183 -12.53 5.91 -2.89
C GLN A 183 -14.02 6.26 -3.02
N SER A 184 -14.90 5.52 -2.34
CA SER A 184 -16.36 5.67 -2.44
C SER A 184 -16.94 6.75 -1.52
N PHE A 185 -16.27 7.05 -0.41
CA PHE A 185 -16.72 8.00 0.61
C PHE A 185 -15.93 9.31 0.54
N ARG A 186 -16.61 10.46 0.69
CA ARG A 186 -16.00 11.79 0.46
C ARG A 186 -15.70 12.53 1.75
N TRP A 187 -14.51 13.09 1.85
CA TRP A 187 -14.13 13.95 2.96
C TRP A 187 -14.75 15.35 2.79
N VAL A 188 -15.31 15.92 3.86
CA VAL A 188 -15.94 17.25 3.84
C VAL A 188 -15.30 18.16 4.88
N ASN A 189 -14.51 19.13 4.43
CA ASN A 189 -14.09 20.27 5.25
C ASN A 189 -15.21 21.31 5.33
N SER A 190 -15.61 21.82 4.16
CA SER A 190 -16.77 22.68 3.94
C SER A 190 -17.58 22.10 2.79
N PRO A 191 -18.92 21.98 2.90
CA PRO A 191 -19.75 21.46 1.82
C PRO A 191 -19.77 22.45 0.63
N PRO A 192 -19.83 21.97 -0.63
CA PRO A 192 -20.10 22.84 -1.76
C PRO A 192 -21.53 23.41 -1.66
N CYS A 193 -21.75 24.58 -2.25
CA CYS A 193 -23.07 25.22 -2.21
C CYS A 193 -24.13 24.37 -2.91
N ASP A 194 -25.26 24.11 -2.25
CA ASP A 194 -26.37 23.32 -2.81
C ASP A 194 -26.97 23.89 -4.11
N LYS A 195 -26.83 25.22 -4.32
CA LYS A 195 -27.42 25.91 -5.49
C LYS A 195 -26.47 26.03 -6.68
N CYS A 196 -25.21 26.40 -6.44
CA CYS A 196 -24.26 26.70 -7.52
C CYS A 196 -22.99 25.83 -7.52
N GLY A 197 -22.81 24.95 -6.53
CA GLY A 197 -21.62 24.11 -6.38
C GLY A 197 -20.35 24.85 -5.94
N GLY A 198 -20.40 26.18 -5.79
CA GLY A 198 -19.26 27.00 -5.38
C GLY A 198 -18.82 26.77 -3.93
N GLY A 199 -17.62 27.24 -3.59
CA GLY A 199 -17.07 27.17 -2.24
C GLY A 199 -17.91 27.92 -1.20
N THR A 200 -17.89 27.43 0.03
CA THR A 200 -18.65 27.98 1.16
C THR A 200 -17.78 28.20 2.38
N ASN A 201 -18.19 29.15 3.23
CA ASN A 201 -17.56 29.47 4.50
C ASN A 201 -18.49 29.18 5.67
N SER A 202 -17.96 28.65 6.78
CA SER A 202 -18.74 28.33 7.97
C SER A 202 -19.29 29.61 8.61
N ILE A 203 -20.59 29.60 8.95
CA ILE A 203 -21.29 30.70 9.63
C ILE A 203 -21.80 30.29 11.01
N GLY A 204 -21.43 29.11 11.51
CA GLY A 204 -21.79 28.60 12.83
C GLY A 204 -22.75 27.40 12.78
N MET A 205 -23.47 27.18 13.89
CA MET A 205 -24.40 26.06 14.04
C MET A 205 -25.84 26.49 13.78
N GLY A 206 -26.61 25.61 13.15
CA GLY A 206 -28.05 25.75 12.94
C GLY A 206 -28.85 24.84 13.88
N ASN A 207 -30.12 25.17 14.07
CA ASN A 207 -31.05 24.27 14.75
C ASN A 207 -31.33 23.07 13.85
N PRO A 208 -31.26 21.83 14.38
CA PRO A 208 -31.54 20.63 13.61
C PRO A 208 -33.04 20.53 13.28
N ASP A 209 -33.34 20.18 12.05
CA ASP A 209 -34.70 19.95 11.58
C ASP A 209 -35.19 18.56 12.01
N HIS A 210 -36.50 18.34 12.07
CA HIS A 210 -37.07 17.04 12.48
C HIS A 210 -36.55 15.87 11.62
N SER A 211 -36.44 16.07 10.30
CA SER A 211 -35.90 15.08 9.37
C SER A 211 -34.41 14.82 9.57
N GLU A 212 -33.65 15.78 10.13
CA GLU A 212 -32.23 15.62 10.41
C GLU A 212 -32.03 14.85 11.73
N ILE A 213 -32.86 15.16 12.74
CA ILE A 213 -32.89 14.49 14.05
C ILE A 213 -33.22 12.99 13.90
N GLU A 214 -34.15 12.64 13.02
CA GLU A 214 -34.54 11.25 12.75
C GLU A 214 -33.34 10.34 12.40
N PHE A 215 -32.31 10.89 11.76
CA PHE A 215 -31.08 10.17 11.40
C PHE A 215 -29.89 10.50 12.33
N GLY A 216 -30.17 10.96 13.56
CA GLY A 216 -29.17 11.29 14.57
C GLY A 216 -28.36 12.56 14.27
N GLY A 217 -28.85 13.43 13.38
CA GLY A 217 -28.25 14.69 12.96
C GLY A 217 -28.46 15.83 13.96
N HIS A 218 -28.14 15.64 15.23
CA HIS A 218 -28.38 16.65 16.28
C HIS A 218 -27.48 17.90 16.16
N ARG A 219 -26.36 17.78 15.45
CA ARG A 219 -25.42 18.88 15.21
C ARG A 219 -25.47 19.25 13.73
N VAL A 220 -25.87 20.48 13.43
CA VAL A 220 -25.94 20.99 12.06
C VAL A 220 -25.05 22.20 11.89
N GLU A 221 -24.06 22.08 11.01
CA GLU A 221 -23.17 23.17 10.65
C GLU A 221 -23.78 23.94 9.46
N LEU A 222 -23.76 25.27 9.52
CA LEU A 222 -24.27 26.15 8.48
C LEU A 222 -23.13 26.81 7.72
N TYR A 223 -23.28 26.90 6.40
CA TYR A 223 -22.27 27.42 5.50
C TYR A 223 -22.87 28.43 4.51
N SER A 224 -22.27 29.62 4.41
CA SER A 224 -22.69 30.64 3.43
C SER A 224 -21.86 30.53 2.15
N CYS A 225 -22.52 30.57 1.00
CA CYS A 225 -21.86 30.56 -0.31
C CYS A 225 -21.19 31.89 -0.64
N ASN A 226 -19.94 31.84 -1.10
CA ASN A 226 -19.16 33.02 -1.45
C ASN A 226 -19.64 33.72 -2.74
N ILE A 227 -20.46 33.05 -3.56
CA ILE A 227 -20.90 33.54 -4.87
C ILE A 227 -22.37 33.99 -4.83
N CYS A 228 -23.27 33.14 -4.33
CA CYS A 228 -24.70 33.38 -4.38
C CYS A 228 -25.35 33.63 -3.01
N SER A 229 -24.55 33.67 -1.93
CA SER A 229 -25.00 33.87 -0.53
C SER A 229 -26.03 32.86 -0.03
N ASN A 230 -26.29 31.77 -0.77
CA ASN A 230 -27.17 30.70 -0.34
C ASN A 230 -26.57 29.95 0.85
N ILE A 231 -27.41 29.65 1.85
CA ILE A 231 -27.01 28.89 3.03
C ILE A 231 -27.13 27.39 2.72
N THR A 232 -26.03 26.68 2.92
CA THR A 232 -25.92 25.22 2.80
C THR A 232 -25.85 24.62 4.19
N ARG A 233 -26.60 23.53 4.42
CA ARG A 233 -26.64 22.84 5.71
C ARG A 233 -25.77 21.59 5.66
N PHE A 234 -25.05 21.32 6.74
CA PHE A 234 -24.27 20.10 6.91
C PHE A 234 -24.58 19.43 8.25
N PRO A 235 -25.62 18.58 8.28
CA PRO A 235 -25.93 17.76 9.44
C PRO A 235 -24.89 16.67 9.66
N ARG A 236 -24.44 16.53 10.91
CA ARG A 236 -23.53 15.48 11.37
C ARG A 236 -24.35 14.25 11.75
N TYR A 237 -24.67 13.41 10.76
CA TYR A 237 -25.51 12.24 10.93
C TYR A 237 -24.79 11.11 11.68
N ASN A 238 -25.50 10.48 12.62
CA ASN A 238 -25.01 9.31 13.34
C ASN A 238 -25.64 8.00 12.88
N ASP A 239 -26.78 8.03 12.14
CA ASP A 239 -27.36 6.80 11.58
C ASP A 239 -26.52 6.31 10.38
N PRO A 240 -25.92 5.10 10.47
CA PRO A 240 -25.14 4.52 9.38
C PRO A 240 -25.91 4.38 8.07
N LEU A 241 -27.22 4.11 8.14
CA LEU A 241 -28.07 3.97 6.95
C LEU A 241 -28.13 5.28 6.16
N LYS A 242 -28.14 6.43 6.87
CA LYS A 242 -28.08 7.74 6.23
C LYS A 242 -26.72 8.01 5.62
N LEU A 243 -25.64 7.55 6.27
CA LEU A 243 -24.27 7.69 5.77
C LEU A 243 -24.02 6.88 4.49
N LEU A 244 -24.69 5.74 4.30
CA LEU A 244 -24.67 4.99 3.04
C LEU A 244 -25.25 5.81 1.87
N GLN A 245 -26.21 6.69 2.15
CA GLN A 245 -26.82 7.59 1.15
C GLN A 245 -25.97 8.84 0.90
N THR A 246 -25.51 9.50 1.97
CA THR A 246 -24.78 10.77 1.84
C THR A 246 -23.36 10.58 1.33
N ARG A 247 -22.74 9.43 1.65
CA ARG A 247 -21.37 9.03 1.29
C ARG A 247 -20.34 10.13 1.52
N ARG A 248 -20.52 10.92 2.58
CA ARG A 248 -19.65 12.07 2.88
C ARG A 248 -19.65 12.40 4.36
N GLY A 249 -18.53 12.92 4.85
CA GLY A 249 -18.37 13.31 6.25
C GLY A 249 -16.93 13.57 6.68
N ARG A 250 -16.68 13.53 7.98
CA ARG A 250 -15.34 13.60 8.61
C ARG A 250 -15.07 12.29 9.37
N CYS A 251 -13.98 12.22 10.14
CA CYS A 251 -13.55 10.97 10.80
C CYS A 251 -14.68 10.22 11.53
N GLY A 252 -15.56 10.95 12.24
CA GLY A 252 -16.77 10.40 12.85
C GLY A 252 -17.64 9.58 11.90
N GLU A 253 -18.12 10.20 10.82
CA GLU A 253 -18.97 9.53 9.82
C GLU A 253 -18.22 8.45 9.04
N TRP A 254 -16.94 8.65 8.78
CA TRP A 254 -16.09 7.69 8.08
C TRP A 254 -15.94 6.40 8.88
N ALA A 255 -15.52 6.48 10.15
CA ALA A 255 -15.37 5.33 11.02
C ALA A 255 -16.72 4.65 11.27
N ASN A 256 -17.77 5.42 11.56
CA ASN A 256 -19.13 4.92 11.78
C ASN A 256 -19.64 4.06 10.60
N CYS A 257 -19.55 4.61 9.38
CA CYS A 257 -20.00 3.91 8.18
C CYS A 257 -19.10 2.72 7.85
N PHE A 258 -17.78 2.85 7.98
CA PHE A 258 -16.85 1.76 7.70
C PHE A 258 -17.00 0.58 8.68
N THR A 259 -17.19 0.84 9.98
CA THR A 259 -17.45 -0.23 10.97
C THR A 259 -18.74 -0.99 10.62
N LEU A 260 -19.79 -0.32 10.14
CA LEU A 260 -20.98 -1.00 9.60
C LEU A 260 -20.62 -1.93 8.44
N TYR A 261 -19.81 -1.49 7.47
CA TYR A 261 -19.37 -2.37 6.37
C TYR A 261 -18.64 -3.61 6.90
N CYS A 262 -17.69 -3.45 7.83
CA CYS A 262 -17.00 -4.58 8.44
C CYS A 262 -17.98 -5.57 9.08
N ARG A 263 -18.95 -5.08 9.87
CA ARG A 263 -19.99 -5.94 10.46
C ARG A 263 -20.89 -6.59 9.41
N ALA A 264 -21.22 -5.88 8.34
CA ALA A 264 -22.08 -6.37 7.26
C ALA A 264 -21.46 -7.54 6.47
N PHE A 265 -20.13 -7.61 6.38
CA PHE A 265 -19.39 -8.73 5.80
C PHE A 265 -18.99 -9.80 6.83
N GLY A 266 -19.46 -9.68 8.08
CA GLY A 266 -19.29 -10.71 9.11
C GLY A 266 -18.00 -10.59 9.93
N TYR A 267 -17.18 -9.57 9.72
CA TYR A 267 -15.97 -9.36 10.53
C TYR A 267 -16.32 -8.95 11.95
N GLU A 268 -15.65 -9.53 12.94
CA GLU A 268 -15.68 -9.01 14.31
C GLU A 268 -14.98 -7.64 14.31
N ALA A 269 -15.75 -6.58 14.56
CA ALA A 269 -15.31 -5.21 14.39
C ALA A 269 -15.62 -4.35 15.62
N ARG A 270 -14.72 -3.40 15.90
CA ARG A 270 -14.83 -2.42 16.98
C ARG A 270 -14.78 -1.02 16.41
N LEU A 271 -15.59 -0.13 16.96
CA LEU A 271 -15.39 1.31 16.80
C LEU A 271 -14.38 1.75 17.86
N ILE A 272 -13.31 2.42 17.45
CA ILE A 272 -12.27 2.91 18.34
C ILE A 272 -12.49 4.40 18.61
N LEU A 273 -12.57 4.75 19.89
CA LEU A 273 -12.76 6.09 20.38
C LEU A 273 -11.48 6.61 21.03
N ASP A 274 -10.81 7.54 20.35
CA ASP A 274 -9.71 8.31 20.92
C ASP A 274 -10.24 9.65 21.46
N PHE A 275 -10.02 9.87 22.76
CA PHE A 275 -10.54 11.04 23.48
C PHE A 275 -9.89 12.35 23.02
N THR A 276 -8.85 12.29 22.19
CA THR A 276 -8.19 13.44 21.55
C THR A 276 -8.79 13.81 20.18
N ASP A 277 -10.10 13.56 20.00
CA ASP A 277 -10.91 13.94 18.83
C ASP A 277 -10.52 13.19 17.54
N HIS A 278 -10.44 11.85 17.63
CA HIS A 278 -10.34 10.98 16.47
C HIS A 278 -11.07 9.65 16.72
N VAL A 279 -11.48 8.98 15.65
CA VAL A 279 -12.13 7.67 15.71
C VAL A 279 -11.73 6.84 14.49
N TRP A 280 -11.66 5.53 14.67
CA TRP A 280 -11.31 4.57 13.61
C TRP A 280 -11.91 3.19 13.91
N THR A 281 -11.46 2.13 13.23
CA THR A 281 -12.00 0.77 13.34
C THR A 281 -10.90 -0.22 13.69
N GLU A 282 -11.22 -1.25 14.46
CA GLU A 282 -10.42 -2.48 14.52
C GLU A 282 -11.25 -3.64 13.99
N CYS A 283 -10.59 -4.61 13.35
CA CYS A 283 -11.20 -5.89 13.00
C CYS A 283 -10.30 -7.04 13.44
N PHE A 284 -10.88 -8.14 13.91
CA PHE A 284 -10.11 -9.33 14.23
C PHE A 284 -9.69 -10.04 12.94
N SER A 285 -8.39 -10.24 12.75
CA SER A 285 -7.85 -10.98 11.61
C SER A 285 -7.58 -12.42 12.03
N HIS A 286 -8.34 -13.38 11.49
CA HIS A 286 -8.10 -14.80 11.73
C HIS A 286 -6.74 -15.26 11.21
N SER A 287 -6.28 -14.70 10.07
CA SER A 287 -4.96 -14.97 9.50
C SER A 287 -3.81 -14.53 10.41
N LEU A 288 -3.97 -13.41 11.15
CA LEU A 288 -2.95 -12.90 12.08
C LEU A 288 -3.17 -13.35 13.53
N GLY A 289 -4.34 -13.87 13.86
CA GLY A 289 -4.72 -14.25 15.22
C GLY A 289 -4.90 -13.09 16.21
N ARG A 290 -5.00 -11.84 15.75
CA ARG A 290 -5.10 -10.63 16.59
C ARG A 290 -6.00 -9.54 16.00
N TRP A 291 -6.27 -8.51 16.80
CA TRP A 291 -6.95 -7.31 16.34
C TRP A 291 -6.04 -6.47 15.44
N MET A 292 -6.58 -6.06 14.31
CA MET A 292 -5.90 -5.26 13.30
C MET A 292 -6.52 -3.87 13.27
N HIS A 293 -5.66 -2.86 13.39
CA HIS A 293 -6.01 -1.46 13.24
C HIS A 293 -6.43 -1.12 11.80
N LEU A 294 -7.49 -0.34 11.62
CA LEU A 294 -8.01 0.13 10.33
C LEU A 294 -8.45 1.59 10.44
N ASP A 295 -7.77 2.49 9.74
CA ASP A 295 -8.19 3.88 9.59
C ASP A 295 -8.77 4.14 8.18
N PRO A 296 -10.11 4.20 8.03
CA PRO A 296 -10.73 4.45 6.74
C PRO A 296 -10.46 5.86 6.20
N CYS A 297 -10.18 6.84 7.05
CA CYS A 297 -9.91 8.21 6.60
C CYS A 297 -8.57 8.30 5.88
N GLU A 298 -7.60 7.53 6.34
CA GLU A 298 -6.24 7.53 5.81
C GLU A 298 -6.02 6.39 4.81
N GLY A 299 -6.91 5.38 4.78
CA GLY A 299 -6.71 4.17 3.97
C GLY A 299 -5.54 3.32 4.49
N VAL A 300 -5.31 3.35 5.80
CA VAL A 300 -4.20 2.68 6.46
C VAL A 300 -4.73 1.50 7.26
N TYR A 301 -4.06 0.36 7.15
CA TYR A 301 -4.31 -0.81 7.98
C TYR A 301 -3.03 -1.20 8.74
N ASP A 302 -3.20 -1.85 9.88
CA ASP A 302 -2.17 -2.46 10.72
C ASP A 302 -0.98 -1.58 11.13
N ASN A 303 -1.16 -0.26 11.12
CA ASN A 303 -0.17 0.72 11.59
C ASN A 303 -0.67 1.51 12.81
N PRO A 304 -0.78 0.89 14.00
CA PRO A 304 -1.35 1.55 15.18
C PRO A 304 -0.52 2.75 15.68
N LEU A 305 0.79 2.80 15.41
CA LEU A 305 1.63 3.95 15.79
C LEU A 305 1.49 5.17 14.87
N LEU A 306 0.58 5.12 13.89
CA LEU A 306 0.29 6.24 12.99
C LEU A 306 -0.01 7.54 13.75
N TYR A 307 -0.75 7.45 14.85
CA TYR A 307 -1.20 8.62 15.60
C TYR A 307 -0.09 9.21 16.48
N GLU A 308 0.53 8.40 17.34
CA GLU A 308 1.59 8.86 18.24
C GLU A 308 2.86 9.23 17.47
N LYS A 309 3.34 8.38 16.56
CA LYS A 309 4.61 8.59 15.85
C LYS A 309 4.43 9.39 14.55
N GLY A 310 3.40 9.09 13.76
CA GLY A 310 3.16 9.77 12.48
C GLY A 310 2.61 11.18 12.66
N TRP A 311 1.57 11.34 13.48
CA TRP A 311 0.90 12.63 13.69
C TRP A 311 1.41 13.40 14.91
N ASN A 312 2.31 12.80 15.69
CA ASN A 312 2.80 13.36 16.95
C ASN A 312 1.66 13.69 17.94
N LYS A 313 0.60 12.87 17.94
CA LYS A 313 -0.54 13.06 18.84
C LYS A 313 -0.20 12.62 20.26
N GLU A 314 -0.53 13.48 21.21
CA GLU A 314 -0.44 13.19 22.65
C GLU A 314 -1.68 12.43 23.12
N LEU A 315 -1.69 11.11 22.93
CA LEU A 315 -2.81 10.24 23.30
C LEU A 315 -3.04 10.19 24.82
N ASN A 316 -4.29 9.92 25.23
CA ASN A 316 -4.69 9.68 26.62
C ASN A 316 -5.53 8.40 26.79
N TYR A 317 -6.73 8.34 26.22
CA TYR A 317 -7.65 7.21 26.28
C TYR A 317 -8.04 6.80 24.86
N VAL A 318 -7.78 5.54 24.53
CA VAL A 318 -8.22 4.91 23.28
C VAL A 318 -9.04 3.68 23.64
N ILE A 319 -10.36 3.79 23.48
CA ILE A 319 -11.33 2.80 23.93
C ILE A 319 -11.97 2.11 22.73
N ALA A 320 -11.85 0.80 22.68
CA ALA A 320 -12.52 -0.06 21.72
C ALA A 320 -13.94 -0.39 22.20
N ILE A 321 -14.91 -0.25 21.30
CA ILE A 321 -16.33 -0.48 21.58
C ILE A 321 -16.88 -1.46 20.54
N ALA A 322 -17.37 -2.61 21.01
CA ALA A 322 -17.97 -3.68 20.19
C ALA A 322 -19.32 -4.12 20.75
N LYS A 323 -20.03 -4.96 19.99
CA LYS A 323 -21.31 -5.58 20.40
C LYS A 323 -21.23 -6.32 21.75
N ASN A 324 -20.05 -6.88 22.07
CA ASN A 324 -19.80 -7.72 23.24
C ASN A 324 -19.11 -6.99 24.39
N GLY A 325 -18.93 -5.67 24.30
CA GLY A 325 -18.44 -4.84 25.39
C GLY A 325 -17.40 -3.79 24.99
N THR A 326 -16.71 -3.28 26.00
CA THR A 326 -15.73 -2.20 25.90
C THR A 326 -14.36 -2.61 26.43
N TYR A 327 -13.31 -2.09 25.79
CA TYR A 327 -11.93 -2.49 25.98
C TYR A 327 -11.01 -1.27 25.97
N ASP A 328 -10.07 -1.22 26.91
CA ASP A 328 -8.98 -0.25 26.82
C ASP A 328 -7.89 -0.83 25.92
N VAL A 329 -7.73 -0.23 24.74
CA VAL A 329 -6.73 -0.64 23.74
C VAL A 329 -5.62 0.42 23.61
N THR A 330 -5.55 1.38 24.53
CA THR A 330 -4.57 2.50 24.49
C THR A 330 -3.14 2.01 24.29
N LYS A 331 -2.77 0.94 24.99
CA LYS A 331 -1.45 0.29 24.90
C LYS A 331 -1.05 -0.14 23.48
N ARG A 332 -2.01 -0.46 22.60
CA ARG A 332 -1.74 -0.80 21.20
C ARG A 332 -1.16 0.39 20.41
N TYR A 333 -1.63 1.60 20.74
CA TYR A 333 -1.40 2.83 19.97
C TYR A 333 -0.27 3.72 20.51
N THR A 334 0.43 3.27 21.55
CA THR A 334 1.52 4.01 22.20
C THR A 334 2.72 3.11 22.47
N ARG A 335 3.91 3.70 22.46
CA ARG A 335 5.15 3.10 23.00
C ARG A 335 5.74 3.96 24.13
N LYS A 336 5.00 5.00 24.51
CA LYS A 336 5.29 5.97 25.57
C LYS A 336 4.22 5.90 26.66
N TRP A 337 3.96 4.68 27.14
CA TRP A 337 2.86 4.41 28.07
C TRP A 337 2.91 5.28 29.33
N HIS A 338 4.09 5.48 29.91
CA HIS A 338 4.30 6.38 31.05
C HIS A 338 3.82 7.82 30.78
N GLU A 339 4.08 8.38 29.60
CA GLU A 339 3.61 9.73 29.23
C GLU A 339 2.09 9.77 29.06
N VAL A 340 1.51 8.75 28.43
CA VAL A 340 0.06 8.61 28.26
C VAL A 340 -0.63 8.51 29.62
N LEU A 341 -0.07 7.73 30.53
CA LEU A 341 -0.58 7.53 31.88
C LEU A 341 -0.63 8.84 32.67
N ALA A 342 0.40 9.68 32.56
CA ALA A 342 0.41 11.02 33.16
C ALA A 342 -0.70 11.94 32.62
N ARG A 343 -1.17 11.74 31.38
CA ARG A 343 -2.28 12.49 30.77
C ARG A 343 -3.67 11.93 31.11
N ARG A 344 -3.76 10.74 31.70
CA ARG A 344 -5.03 10.08 32.04
C ARG A 344 -5.55 10.57 33.40
N ILE A 345 -6.17 11.75 33.38
CA ILE A 345 -6.63 12.45 34.61
C ILE A 345 -8.15 12.50 34.83
N LEU A 346 -8.96 11.98 33.90
CA LEU A 346 -10.43 11.96 34.04
C LEU A 346 -10.92 11.03 35.16
N ALA A 347 -10.24 9.91 35.36
CA ALA A 347 -10.51 8.93 36.41
C ALA A 347 -9.23 8.12 36.69
N THR A 348 -9.16 7.45 37.83
CA THR A 348 -8.06 6.52 38.11
C THR A 348 -8.15 5.28 37.23
N GLU A 349 -7.02 4.61 36.96
CA GLU A 349 -7.03 3.37 36.15
C GLU A 349 -7.96 2.28 36.73
N THR A 350 -8.06 2.21 38.06
CA THR A 350 -8.98 1.28 38.74
C THR A 350 -10.45 1.61 38.47
N VAL A 351 -10.82 2.89 38.43
CA VAL A 351 -12.18 3.33 38.10
C VAL A 351 -12.47 3.12 36.62
N VAL A 352 -11.53 3.45 35.73
CA VAL A 352 -11.65 3.20 34.28
C VAL A 352 -11.88 1.71 34.00
N ALA A 353 -11.05 0.84 34.55
CA ALA A 353 -11.19 -0.61 34.40
C ALA A 353 -12.53 -1.12 34.95
N SER A 354 -12.98 -0.59 36.10
CA SER A 354 -14.27 -0.94 36.69
C SER A 354 -15.45 -0.54 35.80
N VAL A 355 -15.44 0.70 35.28
CA VAL A 355 -16.49 1.21 34.37
C VAL A 355 -16.55 0.37 33.09
N LEU A 356 -15.41 0.12 32.44
CA LEU A 356 -15.35 -0.70 31.23
C LEU A 356 -15.79 -2.14 31.48
N SER A 357 -15.45 -2.70 32.65
CA SER A 357 -15.90 -4.04 33.06
C SER A 357 -17.41 -4.08 33.31
N SER A 358 -17.98 -3.04 33.93
CA SER A 358 -19.43 -2.93 34.14
C SER A 358 -20.18 -2.90 32.81
N ILE A 359 -19.77 -2.02 31.90
CA ILE A 359 -20.38 -1.92 30.56
C ILE A 359 -20.23 -3.25 29.80
N ARG A 360 -19.05 -3.88 29.86
CA ARG A 360 -18.83 -5.20 29.22
C ARG A 360 -19.76 -6.27 29.77
N LYS A 361 -19.94 -6.35 31.10
CA LYS A 361 -20.88 -7.30 31.72
C LYS A 361 -22.31 -7.04 31.24
N GLU A 362 -22.72 -5.77 31.18
CA GLU A 362 -24.03 -5.37 30.66
C GLU A 362 -24.23 -5.84 29.21
N CYS A 363 -23.24 -5.62 28.32
CA CYS A 363 -23.32 -6.03 26.91
C CYS A 363 -23.36 -7.57 26.74
N ARG A 364 -22.80 -8.32 27.68
CA ARG A 364 -22.77 -9.79 27.66
C ARG A 364 -23.95 -10.44 28.36
N ASN A 365 -24.88 -9.64 28.89
CA ASN A 365 -26.12 -10.15 29.48
C ASN A 365 -26.90 -10.96 28.44
N GLY A 366 -27.15 -12.23 28.74
CA GLY A 366 -27.90 -13.14 27.87
C GLY A 366 -27.05 -14.05 26.98
N TYR A 367 -25.72 -13.95 27.02
CA TYR A 367 -24.85 -14.97 26.42
C TYR A 367 -24.80 -16.25 27.26
N SER A 368 -24.60 -17.39 26.59
CA SER A 368 -24.44 -18.68 27.25
C SER A 368 -23.08 -18.78 27.95
N PRO A 369 -22.94 -19.62 29.01
CA PRO A 369 -21.67 -19.81 29.70
C PRO A 369 -20.51 -20.20 28.78
N GLU A 370 -20.78 -20.99 27.74
CA GLU A 370 -19.77 -21.43 26.77
C GLU A 370 -19.24 -20.25 25.94
N ILE A 371 -20.13 -19.37 25.47
CA ILE A 371 -19.75 -18.16 24.73
C ILE A 371 -18.97 -17.20 25.65
N LEU A 372 -19.44 -17.02 26.89
CA LEU A 372 -18.75 -16.17 27.87
C LEU A 372 -17.32 -16.66 28.10
N GLN A 373 -17.11 -17.96 28.30
CA GLN A 373 -15.79 -18.54 28.49
C GLN A 373 -14.87 -18.31 27.29
N VAL A 374 -15.39 -18.42 26.07
CA VAL A 374 -14.63 -18.11 24.85
C VAL A 374 -14.22 -16.63 24.82
N LEU A 375 -15.17 -15.72 25.07
CA LEU A 375 -14.91 -14.29 25.09
C LEU A 375 -13.90 -13.89 26.17
N GLU A 376 -13.97 -14.47 27.36
CA GLU A 376 -13.01 -14.24 28.44
C GLU A 376 -11.60 -14.70 28.06
N ASN A 377 -11.48 -15.83 27.37
CA ASN A 377 -10.19 -16.29 26.86
C ASN A 377 -9.62 -15.35 25.79
N PHE A 378 -10.46 -14.80 24.91
CA PHE A 378 -10.05 -13.77 23.95
C PHE A 378 -9.59 -12.49 24.65
N ASP A 379 -10.37 -12.00 25.62
CA ASP A 379 -10.04 -10.82 26.40
C ASP A 379 -8.68 -10.97 27.12
N LYS A 380 -8.41 -12.17 27.66
CA LYS A 380 -7.14 -12.48 28.34
C LYS A 380 -5.96 -12.48 27.37
N LYS A 381 -6.10 -13.14 26.22
CA LYS A 381 -5.05 -13.18 25.18
C LYS A 381 -4.70 -11.77 24.69
N GLU A 382 -5.72 -10.95 24.46
CA GLU A 382 -5.49 -9.55 24.05
C GLU A 382 -4.80 -8.74 25.16
N ALA A 383 -5.18 -8.92 26.43
CA ALA A 383 -4.49 -8.24 27.53
C ALA A 383 -3.00 -8.61 27.60
N GLU A 384 -2.67 -9.90 27.41
CA GLU A 384 -1.28 -10.38 27.36
C GLU A 384 -0.50 -9.84 26.15
N GLU A 385 -1.15 -9.72 24.98
CA GLU A 385 -0.60 -9.11 23.78
C GLU A 385 -0.28 -7.62 24.01
N LEU A 386 -1.25 -6.86 24.52
CA LEU A 386 -1.10 -5.43 24.79
C LEU A 386 0.01 -5.13 25.80
N GLU A 387 0.13 -5.96 26.85
CA GLU A 387 1.19 -5.79 27.85
C GLU A 387 2.58 -6.04 27.27
N ARG A 388 2.70 -7.03 26.37
CA ARG A 388 3.96 -7.37 25.71
C ARG A 388 4.38 -6.32 24.69
N GLU A 389 3.44 -5.84 23.88
CA GLU A 389 3.75 -4.95 22.75
C GLU A 389 4.20 -3.54 23.16
N VAL A 390 3.76 -3.05 24.32
CA VAL A 390 4.09 -1.69 24.81
C VAL A 390 5.59 -1.48 24.98
N TYR A 391 6.31 -2.52 25.39
CA TYR A 391 7.73 -2.43 25.71
C TYR A 391 8.64 -2.79 24.53
N LEU A 392 8.08 -3.24 23.41
CA LEU A 392 8.86 -3.50 22.18
C LEU A 392 9.47 -2.21 21.64
N GLN A 393 10.72 -2.30 21.18
CA GLN A 393 11.36 -1.18 20.50
C GLN A 393 10.62 -0.82 19.20
N VAL A 394 10.54 0.49 18.95
CA VAL A 394 10.06 1.01 17.67
C VAL A 394 11.22 1.02 16.71
N ASP A 395 11.07 0.40 15.55
CA ASP A 395 12.04 0.55 14.48
C ASP A 395 12.14 2.05 14.09
N ALA A 396 13.28 2.65 14.43
CA ALA A 396 13.57 4.06 14.19
C ALA A 396 13.66 4.39 12.70
N SER A 397 13.90 3.38 11.84
CA SER A 397 13.96 3.55 10.38
C SER A 397 12.58 3.74 9.74
N VAL A 398 11.50 3.31 10.42
CA VAL A 398 10.14 3.40 9.88
C VAL A 398 9.60 4.82 10.04
N SER A 399 9.66 5.60 8.96
CA SER A 399 8.97 6.89 8.87
C SER A 399 7.48 6.67 8.61
N LEU A 400 6.62 7.17 9.51
CA LEU A 400 5.17 7.13 9.35
C LEU A 400 4.66 8.49 8.84
N PRO A 401 3.65 8.50 7.96
CA PRO A 401 3.14 9.75 7.41
C PRO A 401 2.41 10.58 8.46
N GLY A 402 2.49 11.91 8.31
CA GLY A 402 1.58 12.83 8.96
C GLY A 402 0.14 12.66 8.44
N ARG A 403 -0.81 13.30 9.12
CA ARG A 403 -2.23 13.23 8.78
C ARG A 403 -2.50 13.75 7.37
N GLN A 404 -3.27 12.99 6.60
CA GLN A 404 -3.65 13.35 5.23
C GLN A 404 -5.05 13.96 5.17
N SER A 405 -5.96 13.57 6.07
CA SER A 405 -7.33 14.10 6.14
C SER A 405 -7.43 15.45 6.86
N GLY A 406 -8.38 16.28 6.45
CA GLY A 406 -8.64 17.59 7.07
C GLY A 406 -7.97 18.78 6.38
N ALA A 407 -8.41 19.99 6.74
CA ALA A 407 -7.85 21.23 6.21
C ALA A 407 -6.37 21.38 6.63
N ILE A 408 -5.54 21.94 5.75
CA ILE A 408 -4.09 22.03 5.98
C ILE A 408 -3.76 22.95 7.17
N GLU A 409 -4.52 24.04 7.34
CA GLU A 409 -4.37 24.96 8.46
C GLU A 409 -4.68 24.27 9.79
N TRP A 410 -5.72 23.43 9.79
CA TRP A 410 -6.13 22.67 10.96
C TRP A 410 -5.10 21.60 11.34
N ARG A 411 -4.53 20.90 10.36
CA ARG A 411 -3.44 19.93 10.58
C ARG A 411 -2.18 20.61 11.12
N ARG A 412 -1.78 21.76 10.54
CA ARG A 412 -0.62 22.53 11.03
C ARG A 412 -0.82 23.05 12.44
N ALA A 413 -2.02 23.54 12.77
CA ALA A 413 -2.34 24.02 14.11
C ALA A 413 -2.22 22.93 15.18
N ARG A 414 -2.41 21.66 14.81
CA ARG A 414 -2.26 20.49 15.69
C ARG A 414 -0.90 19.79 15.57
N LEU A 415 0.02 20.33 14.76
CA LEU A 415 1.33 19.72 14.46
C LEU A 415 1.22 18.31 13.83
N GLU A 416 0.09 18.00 13.20
CA GLU A 416 -0.20 16.67 12.62
C GLU A 416 0.30 16.54 11.16
N CYS A 417 1.01 17.52 10.60
CA CYS A 417 1.51 17.49 9.22
C CYS A 417 2.70 16.53 8.99
N GLY A 418 3.29 15.97 10.06
CA GLY A 418 4.54 15.20 9.99
C GLY A 418 5.78 16.08 9.79
N PHE A 419 6.97 15.49 9.97
CA PHE A 419 8.25 16.23 10.00
C PHE A 419 8.81 16.63 8.61
N SER A 420 8.14 16.30 7.50
CA SER A 420 8.67 16.51 6.14
C SER A 420 7.64 17.06 5.14
N GLU A 421 7.22 18.32 5.27
CA GLU A 421 6.52 19.05 4.19
C GLU A 421 7.48 19.58 3.09
N SER A 422 8.79 19.27 3.14
CA SER A 422 9.76 19.68 2.11
C SER A 422 10.04 18.66 1.01
N ASN A 423 9.52 17.43 1.08
CA ASN A 423 9.58 16.48 -0.03
C ASN A 423 8.33 15.59 -0.03
N SER A 424 7.67 15.55 -1.19
CA SER A 424 6.56 14.68 -1.52
C SER A 424 6.90 13.20 -1.30
N LEU A 425 5.90 12.44 -0.78
CA LEU A 425 5.72 11.00 -0.92
C LEU A 425 7.00 10.15 -0.78
N SER A 426 7.52 10.01 0.44
CA SER A 426 8.44 8.91 0.77
C SER A 426 7.93 8.15 2.00
N CYS A 427 6.83 7.40 1.83
CA CYS A 427 6.57 6.26 2.70
C CYS A 427 7.49 5.14 2.21
N SER A 428 8.65 4.96 2.83
CA SER A 428 9.69 4.03 2.37
C SER A 428 9.90 2.84 3.30
N SER A 429 8.84 2.30 3.89
CA SER A 429 8.85 0.91 4.36
C SER A 429 8.02 0.07 3.40
N CYS A 430 8.48 0.01 2.16
CA CYS A 430 7.96 -0.89 1.15
C CYS A 430 8.44 -2.30 1.49
N PRO A 431 7.57 -3.25 1.88
CA PRO A 431 8.01 -4.63 2.08
C PRO A 431 8.65 -5.13 0.79
N VAL A 432 9.73 -5.89 0.92
CA VAL A 432 10.33 -6.60 -0.21
C VAL A 432 9.33 -7.67 -0.64
N ARG A 433 8.77 -7.53 -1.84
CA ARG A 433 7.89 -8.54 -2.45
C ARG A 433 8.69 -9.36 -3.44
N ILE A 434 8.41 -10.66 -3.46
CA ILE A 434 8.85 -11.53 -4.54
C ILE A 434 7.88 -11.31 -5.70
N CYS A 435 8.27 -10.51 -6.69
CA CYS A 435 7.45 -10.33 -7.89
C CYS A 435 7.64 -11.55 -8.79
N VAL A 436 6.55 -12.28 -9.07
CA VAL A 436 6.53 -13.36 -10.07
C VAL A 436 5.83 -12.84 -11.33
N ASP A 437 6.63 -12.34 -12.27
CA ASP A 437 6.20 -11.71 -13.53
C ASP A 437 6.30 -12.68 -14.73
N ASP A 438 6.33 -14.01 -14.51
CA ASP A 438 6.38 -15.02 -15.60
C ASP A 438 5.29 -14.80 -16.66
N HIS A 439 4.10 -14.40 -16.21
CA HIS A 439 2.98 -14.06 -17.09
C HIS A 439 3.30 -12.88 -18.03
N VAL A 440 4.04 -11.87 -17.56
CA VAL A 440 4.46 -10.70 -18.36
C VAL A 440 5.33 -11.16 -19.52
N THR A 441 6.36 -11.97 -19.24
CA THR A 441 7.26 -12.51 -20.26
C THR A 441 6.48 -13.32 -21.28
N GLY A 442 5.61 -14.22 -20.84
CA GLY A 442 4.75 -15.02 -21.73
C GLY A 442 3.89 -14.17 -22.67
N ILE A 443 3.29 -13.09 -22.15
CA ILE A 443 2.47 -12.15 -22.94
C ILE A 443 3.32 -11.43 -23.99
N TYR A 444 4.46 -10.85 -23.59
CA TYR A 444 5.35 -10.16 -24.53
C TYR A 444 5.87 -11.11 -25.62
N THR A 445 6.24 -12.34 -25.27
CA THR A 445 6.64 -13.36 -26.25
C THR A 445 5.50 -13.68 -27.20
N ALA A 446 4.27 -13.86 -26.71
CA ALA A 446 3.11 -14.14 -27.56
C ALA A 446 2.81 -12.99 -28.54
N PHE A 447 2.89 -11.73 -28.08
CA PHE A 447 2.74 -10.57 -28.96
C PHE A 447 3.88 -10.45 -29.98
N ALA A 448 5.12 -10.74 -29.59
CA ALA A 448 6.24 -10.74 -30.52
C ALA A 448 6.07 -11.78 -31.64
N LEU A 449 5.60 -12.98 -31.29
CA LEU A 449 5.28 -14.01 -32.27
C LEU A 449 4.12 -13.58 -33.18
N LEU A 450 3.08 -12.94 -32.64
CA LEU A 450 1.97 -12.40 -33.43
C LEU A 450 2.43 -11.30 -34.40
N CYS A 451 3.23 -10.34 -33.94
CA CYS A 451 3.80 -9.28 -34.78
C CYS A 451 4.74 -9.82 -35.87
N SER A 452 5.46 -10.92 -35.62
CA SER A 452 6.33 -11.54 -36.62
C SER A 452 5.58 -12.04 -37.86
N GLN A 453 4.27 -12.32 -37.75
CA GLN A 453 3.47 -12.79 -38.89
C GLN A 453 3.16 -11.70 -39.92
N ILE A 454 3.30 -10.41 -39.57
CA ILE A 454 3.14 -9.31 -40.53
C ILE A 454 4.04 -9.53 -41.76
N ASN A 455 5.30 -9.91 -41.52
CA ASN A 455 6.29 -10.17 -42.57
C ASN A 455 6.06 -11.49 -43.31
N VAL A 456 5.61 -12.52 -42.59
CA VAL A 456 5.47 -13.87 -43.14
C VAL A 456 4.25 -13.99 -44.05
N GLU A 457 3.18 -13.26 -43.74
CA GLU A 457 1.91 -13.31 -44.48
C GLU A 457 1.71 -12.12 -45.43
N ASN A 458 2.69 -11.21 -45.55
CA ASN A 458 2.58 -9.95 -46.31
C ASN A 458 1.30 -9.16 -45.97
N LEU A 459 0.91 -9.17 -44.69
CA LEU A 459 -0.28 -8.45 -44.22
C LEU A 459 -0.04 -6.94 -44.35
N SER A 460 -1.01 -6.21 -44.90
CA SER A 460 -0.95 -4.75 -44.90
C SER A 460 -0.98 -4.24 -43.44
N PRO A 461 -0.24 -3.16 -43.10
CA PRO A 461 -0.30 -2.56 -41.77
C PRO A 461 -1.73 -2.21 -41.34
N ALA A 462 -2.60 -1.81 -42.28
CA ALA A 462 -4.00 -1.51 -42.02
C ALA A 462 -4.80 -2.75 -41.57
N ASN A 463 -4.59 -3.92 -42.19
CA ASN A 463 -5.27 -5.15 -41.80
C ASN A 463 -4.78 -5.65 -40.42
N PHE A 464 -3.47 -5.56 -40.16
CA PHE A 464 -2.93 -5.95 -38.86
C PHE A 464 -3.43 -5.03 -37.72
N LEU A 465 -3.50 -3.72 -37.97
CA LEU A 465 -4.07 -2.78 -37.03
C LEU A 465 -5.55 -3.09 -36.72
N GLU A 466 -6.31 -3.54 -37.71
CA GLU A 466 -7.69 -3.98 -37.49
C GLU A 466 -7.77 -5.22 -36.59
N VAL A 467 -6.87 -6.20 -36.79
CA VAL A 467 -6.78 -7.37 -35.88
C VAL A 467 -6.44 -6.95 -34.45
N LEU A 468 -5.51 -6.01 -34.25
CA LEU A 468 -5.21 -5.49 -32.92
C LEU A 468 -6.39 -4.75 -32.28
N LYS A 469 -7.18 -4.01 -33.06
CA LYS A 469 -8.42 -3.38 -32.56
C LYS A 469 -9.42 -4.44 -32.10
N MET A 470 -9.67 -5.48 -32.91
CA MET A 470 -10.57 -6.57 -32.54
C MET A 470 -10.10 -7.28 -31.26
N LEU A 471 -8.80 -7.55 -31.14
CA LEU A 471 -8.21 -8.10 -29.91
C LEU A 471 -8.39 -7.16 -28.73
N LYS A 472 -8.08 -5.87 -28.89
CA LYS A 472 -8.25 -4.86 -27.84
C LYS A 472 -9.70 -4.79 -27.36
N ASP A 473 -10.65 -4.75 -28.27
CA ASP A 473 -12.08 -4.65 -27.95
C ASP A 473 -12.56 -5.90 -27.20
N SER A 474 -12.09 -7.08 -27.60
CA SER A 474 -12.38 -8.33 -26.89
C SER A 474 -11.75 -8.36 -25.49
N LEU A 475 -10.50 -7.94 -25.34
CA LEU A 475 -9.83 -7.83 -24.03
C LEU A 475 -10.54 -6.81 -23.11
N MET A 476 -11.00 -5.68 -23.67
CA MET A 476 -11.79 -4.69 -22.93
C MET A 476 -13.16 -5.24 -22.52
N ASN A 477 -13.82 -6.05 -23.36
CA ASN A 477 -15.06 -6.74 -23.02
C ASN A 477 -14.86 -7.74 -21.86
N LEU A 478 -13.77 -8.50 -21.88
CA LEU A 478 -13.42 -9.42 -20.79
C LEU A 478 -13.17 -8.66 -19.48
N LYS A 479 -12.54 -7.48 -19.55
CA LYS A 479 -12.24 -6.65 -18.38
C LYS A 479 -13.50 -6.13 -17.68
N THR A 480 -14.58 -5.88 -18.42
CA THR A 480 -15.84 -5.35 -17.85
C THR A 480 -16.76 -6.43 -17.30
N LYS A 481 -16.50 -7.70 -17.62
CA LYS A 481 -17.25 -8.85 -17.12
C LYS A 481 -16.71 -9.35 -15.79
N SER A 482 -17.58 -10.03 -15.05
CA SER A 482 -17.21 -10.69 -13.80
C SER A 482 -16.00 -11.61 -14.01
N PHE A 483 -15.02 -11.49 -13.12
CA PHE A 483 -13.76 -12.21 -13.26
C PHE A 483 -13.98 -13.74 -13.28
N ARG A 484 -14.99 -14.22 -12.57
CA ARG A 484 -15.36 -15.65 -12.46
C ARG A 484 -15.89 -16.26 -13.77
N ASN A 485 -16.49 -15.45 -14.64
CA ASN A 485 -17.20 -15.92 -15.83
C ASN A 485 -16.84 -15.10 -17.08
N ARG A 486 -15.58 -14.68 -17.21
CA ARG A 486 -15.11 -13.90 -18.36
C ARG A 486 -15.28 -14.69 -19.65
N THR A 487 -16.10 -14.14 -20.53
CA THR A 487 -16.33 -14.64 -21.88
C THR A 487 -16.37 -13.47 -22.84
N SER A 488 -15.93 -13.62 -24.08
CA SER A 488 -16.04 -12.54 -25.07
C SER A 488 -16.15 -13.12 -26.47
N LEU A 489 -16.94 -12.46 -27.31
CA LEU A 489 -17.02 -12.78 -28.71
C LEU A 489 -15.80 -12.15 -29.40
N LEU A 490 -15.03 -12.96 -30.11
CA LEU A 490 -13.98 -12.47 -30.98
C LEU A 490 -14.54 -12.51 -32.41
N GLU A 491 -15.09 -11.38 -32.84
CA GLU A 491 -15.63 -11.20 -34.20
C GLU A 491 -14.47 -11.13 -35.18
N LEU A 492 -14.07 -12.28 -35.73
CA LEU A 492 -13.01 -12.36 -36.72
C LEU A 492 -13.63 -12.53 -38.10
N ASN A 493 -13.33 -11.61 -39.02
CA ASN A 493 -13.68 -11.81 -40.42
C ASN A 493 -12.84 -12.96 -40.98
N GLU A 494 -13.46 -14.10 -41.30
CA GLU A 494 -12.79 -15.28 -41.87
C GLU A 494 -12.00 -14.97 -43.16
N SER A 495 -12.34 -13.89 -43.86
CA SER A 495 -11.62 -13.43 -45.05
C SER A 495 -10.31 -12.69 -44.76
N GLN A 496 -10.03 -12.35 -43.50
CA GLN A 496 -8.90 -11.50 -43.10
C GLN A 496 -7.83 -12.21 -42.25
N ILE A 497 -8.11 -13.43 -41.75
CA ILE A 497 -7.23 -14.11 -40.79
C ILE A 497 -6.92 -15.52 -41.27
N SER A 498 -5.63 -15.82 -41.44
CA SER A 498 -5.17 -17.15 -41.81
C SER A 498 -5.25 -18.12 -40.61
N ASP A 499 -5.35 -19.42 -40.89
CA ASP A 499 -5.25 -20.47 -39.85
C ASP A 499 -3.96 -20.37 -39.03
N LYS A 500 -2.88 -19.86 -39.65
CA LYS A 500 -1.58 -19.67 -39.02
C LYS A 500 -1.59 -18.48 -38.06
N MET A 501 -2.19 -17.36 -38.44
CA MET A 501 -2.40 -16.21 -37.56
C MET A 501 -3.29 -16.57 -36.36
N MET A 502 -4.30 -17.41 -36.58
CA MET A 502 -5.14 -17.95 -35.50
C MET A 502 -4.36 -18.73 -34.45
N LEU A 503 -3.36 -19.52 -34.85
CA LEU A 503 -2.50 -20.27 -33.92
C LEU A 503 -1.74 -19.33 -32.96
N TYR A 504 -1.27 -18.18 -33.46
CA TYR A 504 -0.60 -17.16 -32.62
C TYR A 504 -1.58 -16.42 -31.72
N ILE A 505 -2.80 -16.16 -32.20
CA ILE A 505 -3.88 -15.63 -31.37
C ILE A 505 -4.21 -16.61 -30.24
N GLU A 506 -4.31 -17.92 -30.52
CA GLU A 506 -4.50 -18.95 -29.49
C GLU A 506 -3.34 -19.02 -28.50
N GLY A 507 -2.09 -18.88 -28.97
CA GLY A 507 -0.92 -18.74 -28.11
C GLY A 507 -1.00 -17.53 -27.18
N LEU A 508 -1.45 -16.39 -27.69
CA LEU A 508 -1.71 -15.19 -26.89
C LEU A 508 -2.83 -15.41 -25.86
N LEU A 509 -3.95 -16.01 -26.27
CA LEU A 509 -5.04 -16.36 -25.37
C LEU A 509 -4.55 -17.27 -24.24
N SER A 510 -3.76 -18.30 -24.57
CA SER A 510 -3.16 -19.18 -23.57
C SER A 510 -2.24 -18.44 -22.60
N ALA A 511 -1.45 -17.47 -23.08
CA ALA A 511 -0.55 -16.67 -22.25
C ALA A 511 -1.31 -15.80 -21.22
N ILE A 512 -2.58 -15.45 -21.50
CA ILE A 512 -3.46 -14.72 -20.58
C ILE A 512 -4.49 -15.63 -19.88
N SER A 513 -4.25 -16.94 -19.87
CA SER A 513 -5.14 -17.95 -19.25
C SER A 513 -6.57 -17.95 -19.81
N LEU A 514 -6.69 -17.73 -21.11
CA LEU A 514 -7.92 -17.85 -21.89
C LEU A 514 -7.80 -18.98 -22.90
N LYS A 515 -8.94 -19.49 -23.33
CA LYS A 515 -9.05 -20.51 -24.38
C LYS A 515 -10.11 -20.10 -25.40
N ARG A 516 -9.96 -20.67 -26.59
CA ARG A 516 -10.93 -20.56 -27.67
C ARG A 516 -12.01 -21.64 -27.51
N GLU A 517 -13.26 -21.24 -27.67
CA GLU A 517 -14.41 -22.15 -27.79
C GLU A 517 -15.11 -21.88 -29.12
N SER A 518 -15.27 -22.94 -29.92
CA SER A 518 -15.97 -22.88 -31.20
C SER A 518 -17.48 -22.96 -30.95
N GLU A 519 -18.23 -21.92 -31.35
CA GLU A 519 -19.69 -21.98 -31.36
C GLU A 519 -20.21 -22.54 -32.70
N ASN A 520 -21.37 -23.21 -32.66
CA ASN A 520 -22.01 -23.85 -33.83
C ASN A 520 -22.40 -22.88 -34.97
N ASN A 521 -22.30 -21.57 -34.74
CA ASN A 521 -22.65 -20.48 -35.64
C ASN A 521 -21.45 -19.92 -36.45
N GLY A 522 -20.25 -20.48 -36.28
CA GLY A 522 -19.02 -19.98 -36.92
C GLY A 522 -18.31 -18.86 -36.15
N ASN A 523 -18.89 -18.38 -35.05
CA ASN A 523 -18.26 -17.37 -34.21
C ASN A 523 -17.22 -17.98 -33.27
N VAL A 524 -16.18 -17.21 -32.99
CA VAL A 524 -15.12 -17.58 -32.06
C VAL A 524 -15.43 -16.97 -30.70
N CYS A 525 -15.71 -17.80 -29.70
CA CYS A 525 -15.86 -17.36 -28.33
C CYS A 525 -14.54 -17.55 -27.58
N VAL A 526 -14.20 -16.61 -26.70
CA VAL A 526 -13.05 -16.69 -25.81
C VAL A 526 -13.56 -16.82 -24.39
N SER A 527 -13.08 -17.81 -23.64
CA SER A 527 -13.46 -18.05 -22.25
C SER A 527 -12.25 -18.39 -21.38
N LEU A 528 -12.44 -18.44 -20.07
CA LEU A 528 -11.39 -18.77 -19.11
C LEU A 528 -10.83 -20.18 -19.36
N SER A 529 -9.50 -20.33 -19.39
CA SER A 529 -8.87 -21.66 -19.53
C SER A 529 -8.62 -22.36 -18.20
N GLY A 530 -8.57 -21.61 -17.09
CA GLY A 530 -8.22 -22.11 -15.77
C GLY A 530 -8.64 -21.17 -14.66
N ASP A 531 -7.71 -20.88 -13.74
CA ASP A 531 -7.96 -20.00 -12.61
C ASP A 531 -8.27 -18.56 -13.08
N PRO A 532 -9.47 -18.03 -12.77
CA PRO A 532 -9.84 -16.64 -13.07
C PRO A 532 -8.79 -15.59 -12.69
N VAL A 533 -8.07 -15.81 -11.58
CA VAL A 533 -7.09 -14.86 -11.03
C VAL A 533 -5.90 -14.70 -11.96
N GLN A 534 -5.48 -15.76 -12.66
CA GLN A 534 -4.38 -15.68 -13.62
C GLN A 534 -4.74 -14.75 -14.79
N THR A 535 -5.98 -14.85 -15.30
CA THR A 535 -6.49 -13.90 -16.29
C THR A 535 -6.58 -12.49 -15.72
N SER A 536 -7.04 -12.31 -14.47
CA SER A 536 -7.10 -10.99 -13.82
C SER A 536 -5.75 -10.29 -13.72
N ILE A 537 -4.67 -11.04 -13.47
CA ILE A 537 -3.30 -10.54 -13.44
C ILE A 537 -2.81 -10.20 -14.86
N ALA A 538 -3.06 -11.11 -15.81
CA ALA A 538 -2.52 -11.02 -17.17
C ALA A 538 -3.23 -9.98 -18.06
N LEU A 539 -4.52 -9.76 -17.86
CA LEU A 539 -5.37 -8.96 -18.74
C LEU A 539 -4.96 -7.47 -18.82
N PRO A 540 -4.65 -6.76 -17.71
CA PRO A 540 -4.12 -5.40 -17.78
C PRO A 540 -2.82 -5.31 -18.57
N VAL A 541 -1.91 -6.27 -18.39
CA VAL A 541 -0.62 -6.31 -19.09
C VAL A 541 -0.84 -6.47 -20.59
N ALA A 542 -1.71 -7.39 -21.00
CA ALA A 542 -2.02 -7.60 -22.42
C ALA A 542 -2.67 -6.36 -23.05
N LEU A 543 -3.58 -5.68 -22.34
CA LEU A 543 -4.18 -4.43 -22.82
C LEU A 543 -3.15 -3.32 -23.02
N ASP A 544 -2.22 -3.16 -22.07
CA ASP A 544 -1.16 -2.17 -22.17
C ASP A 544 -0.22 -2.46 -23.35
N VAL A 545 0.15 -3.73 -23.55
CA VAL A 545 1.00 -4.15 -24.69
C VAL A 545 0.29 -3.90 -26.03
N VAL A 546 -1.00 -4.22 -26.15
CA VAL A 546 -1.76 -3.93 -27.38
C VAL A 546 -1.81 -2.42 -27.66
N ASN A 547 -2.07 -1.60 -26.64
CA ASN A 547 -2.07 -0.15 -26.79
C ASN A 547 -0.69 0.38 -27.21
N GLU A 548 0.39 -0.11 -26.60
CA GLU A 548 1.77 0.25 -26.93
C GLU A 548 2.07 -0.06 -28.41
N ILE A 549 1.72 -1.27 -28.88
CA ILE A 549 1.92 -1.66 -30.28
C ILE A 549 1.09 -0.78 -31.23
N MET A 550 -0.17 -0.51 -30.89
CA MET A 550 -1.06 0.32 -31.70
C MET A 550 -0.60 1.78 -31.79
N ASP A 551 -0.06 2.34 -30.71
CA ASP A 551 0.42 3.72 -30.68
C ASP A 551 1.74 3.88 -31.44
N ASN A 552 2.64 2.90 -31.32
CA ASN A 552 3.82 2.82 -32.18
C ASN A 552 3.43 2.75 -33.67
N MET A 553 2.28 2.12 -33.99
CA MET A 553 1.75 2.03 -35.35
C MET A 553 1.24 3.32 -35.99
N LYS A 554 0.86 4.32 -35.20
CA LYS A 554 0.31 5.58 -35.72
C LYS A 554 1.38 6.59 -36.19
N GLY A 555 2.67 6.33 -35.89
CA GLY A 555 3.75 7.31 -36.05
C GLY A 555 4.73 7.09 -37.21
N ASN A 556 4.68 5.96 -37.92
CA ASN A 556 5.65 5.61 -38.96
C ASN A 556 4.97 5.16 -40.26
N ASP A 557 5.23 5.85 -41.38
CA ASP A 557 4.81 5.44 -42.73
C ASP A 557 5.67 4.27 -43.27
N ASP A 558 6.91 4.15 -42.80
CA ASP A 558 7.78 2.99 -43.01
C ASP A 558 7.96 2.27 -41.68
N PHE A 559 7.17 1.24 -41.43
CA PHE A 559 7.29 0.39 -40.24
C PHE A 559 8.56 -0.47 -40.37
N PRO A 560 9.66 -0.22 -39.62
CA PRO A 560 10.73 -1.19 -39.57
C PRO A 560 10.20 -2.35 -38.73
N ILE A 561 9.90 -3.48 -39.37
CA ILE A 561 9.34 -4.68 -38.74
C ILE A 561 10.41 -5.41 -37.92
N ASN A 562 10.96 -4.69 -36.95
CA ASN A 562 11.71 -5.23 -35.84
C ASN A 562 11.13 -4.52 -34.63
N VAL A 563 9.93 -4.95 -34.21
CA VAL A 563 9.32 -4.48 -32.96
C VAL A 563 10.26 -4.96 -31.84
N GLN A 564 11.30 -4.19 -31.58
CA GLN A 564 12.17 -4.39 -30.44
C GLN A 564 11.29 -4.07 -29.23
N PHE A 565 10.64 -5.10 -28.69
CA PHE A 565 10.04 -4.99 -27.37
C PHE A 565 11.19 -4.66 -26.42
N PRO A 566 11.17 -3.51 -25.73
CA PRO A 566 12.29 -3.09 -24.89
C PRO A 566 12.53 -4.01 -23.67
N LYS A 567 11.74 -5.09 -23.51
CA LYS A 567 11.61 -5.87 -22.26
C LYS A 567 11.72 -7.39 -22.42
N VAL A 568 12.28 -7.92 -23.51
CA VAL A 568 12.43 -9.39 -23.66
C VAL A 568 13.37 -9.99 -22.60
N ASN A 569 14.29 -9.19 -22.05
CA ASN A 569 15.24 -9.60 -20.99
C ASN A 569 14.79 -9.14 -19.59
N ARG A 570 13.48 -9.08 -19.31
CA ARG A 570 12.99 -8.77 -17.96
C ARG A 570 13.21 -9.99 -17.06
N LEU A 571 13.89 -9.80 -15.92
CA LEU A 571 13.93 -10.80 -14.86
C LEU A 571 12.50 -11.08 -14.41
N SER A 572 12.04 -12.33 -14.57
CA SER A 572 10.65 -12.73 -14.30
C SER A 572 10.40 -13.05 -12.83
N SER A 573 11.45 -13.08 -12.03
CA SER A 573 11.39 -13.28 -10.58
C SER A 573 12.48 -12.46 -9.89
N GLY A 574 12.13 -11.76 -8.81
CA GLY A 574 13.11 -11.05 -8.00
C GLY A 574 12.48 -10.33 -6.81
N SER A 575 13.32 -10.02 -5.82
CA SER A 575 12.97 -9.23 -4.65
C SER A 575 12.89 -7.75 -5.02
N VAL A 576 11.69 -7.17 -5.01
CA VAL A 576 11.45 -5.75 -5.33
C VAL A 576 10.83 -5.05 -4.13
N LEU A 577 11.32 -3.86 -3.78
CA LEU A 577 10.65 -2.99 -2.81
C LEU A 577 9.26 -2.65 -3.35
N ALA A 578 8.20 -3.14 -2.69
CA ALA A 578 6.82 -2.94 -3.13
C ALA A 578 6.51 -1.45 -3.29
N SER A 579 6.42 -0.93 -4.52
CA SER A 579 5.83 0.38 -4.72
C SER A 579 4.41 0.33 -4.15
N SER A 580 4.11 1.18 -3.17
CA SER A 580 2.78 1.30 -2.55
C SER A 580 1.70 1.11 -3.61
N GLU A 581 0.94 0.01 -3.52
CA GLU A 581 -0.14 -0.33 -4.46
C GLU A 581 -1.31 0.65 -4.27
N GLN A 582 -1.11 1.87 -4.79
CA GLN A 582 -2.05 2.89 -5.22
C GLN A 582 -1.25 4.18 -5.36
N LEU A 583 -0.91 4.55 -6.59
CA LEU A 583 -0.78 5.96 -6.92
C LEU A 583 -2.21 6.48 -7.14
N PRO A 584 -2.84 7.20 -6.20
CA PRO A 584 -3.77 8.23 -6.63
C PRO A 584 -2.95 9.25 -7.43
N PHE A 585 -3.56 9.90 -8.43
CA PHE A 585 -2.98 10.96 -9.27
C PHE A 585 -2.31 10.59 -10.60
N LEU A 586 -3.01 9.81 -11.45
CA LEU A 586 -2.86 9.96 -12.92
C LEU A 586 -3.82 10.99 -13.54
N GLY A 587 -4.79 11.50 -12.78
CA GLY A 587 -5.70 12.57 -13.22
C GLY A 587 -5.04 13.96 -13.30
N LEU A 588 -4.01 14.22 -12.50
CA LEU A 588 -3.34 15.53 -12.46
C LEU A 588 -2.34 15.70 -13.60
N LEU A 589 -1.68 14.63 -14.06
CA LEU A 589 -0.82 14.70 -15.24
C LEU A 589 -1.64 14.97 -16.51
N HIS A 590 -2.82 14.34 -16.63
CA HIS A 590 -3.74 14.57 -17.75
C HIS A 590 -4.34 15.98 -17.72
N GLN A 591 -4.66 16.52 -16.54
CA GLN A 591 -5.12 17.91 -16.40
C GLN A 591 -4.01 18.94 -16.63
N LEU A 592 -2.77 18.67 -16.19
CA LEU A 592 -1.62 19.53 -16.48
C LEU A 592 -1.27 19.52 -17.97
N LEU A 593 -1.34 18.37 -18.64
CA LEU A 593 -1.17 18.28 -20.10
C LEU A 593 -2.27 19.03 -20.86
N MET A 594 -3.52 18.98 -20.38
CA MET A 594 -4.66 19.68 -21.00
C MET A 594 -4.69 21.20 -20.77
N VAL A 595 -4.03 21.71 -19.71
CA VAL A 595 -3.88 23.16 -19.50
C VAL A 595 -2.88 23.79 -20.47
N PHE A 596 -1.94 23.00 -21.01
CA PHE A 596 -0.92 23.48 -21.96
C PHE A 596 -1.21 23.14 -23.44
N TYR A 597 -2.21 22.32 -23.73
CA TYR A 597 -2.65 22.02 -25.11
C TYR A 597 -4.11 22.42 -25.31
N GLN A 598 -4.36 23.64 -25.80
CA GLN A 598 -5.63 23.96 -26.46
C GLN A 598 -5.56 23.55 -27.93
N PRO A 599 -6.57 22.83 -28.46
CA PRO A 599 -6.64 22.48 -29.87
C PRO A 599 -7.19 23.68 -30.66
N ASN A 600 -6.39 24.73 -30.81
CA ASN A 600 -6.59 25.70 -31.88
C ASN A 600 -5.26 26.41 -32.17
N GLY A 601 -4.92 26.42 -33.46
CA GLY A 601 -3.59 26.70 -33.98
C GLY A 601 -2.88 27.96 -33.48
N LYS A 602 -1.54 27.83 -33.47
CA LYS A 602 -0.49 28.83 -33.28
C LYS A 602 -0.08 29.08 -31.81
N ASN A 603 0.88 28.28 -31.36
CA ASN A 603 2.15 28.74 -30.76
C ASN A 603 3.06 27.52 -30.54
N GLN A 604 4.17 27.43 -31.27
CA GLN A 604 5.27 26.51 -30.94
C GLN A 604 5.99 27.08 -29.71
N MET A 605 6.18 26.26 -28.68
CA MET A 605 6.91 26.62 -27.46
C MET A 605 8.39 26.82 -27.81
N GLU A 606 8.98 27.97 -27.47
CA GLU A 606 10.39 28.22 -27.73
C GLU A 606 11.30 27.38 -26.80
N PRO A 607 12.52 27.00 -27.24
CA PRO A 607 13.43 26.13 -26.48
C PRO A 607 13.77 26.62 -25.06
N LYS A 608 13.62 27.92 -24.80
CA LYS A 608 13.89 28.53 -23.48
C LYS A 608 12.78 28.23 -22.46
N ASP A 609 11.53 28.08 -22.90
CA ASP A 609 10.40 27.78 -22.03
C ASP A 609 10.36 26.28 -21.69
N ALA A 610 10.86 25.42 -22.59
CA ALA A 610 11.06 24.00 -22.32
C ALA A 610 12.15 23.76 -21.24
N GLY A 611 13.18 24.63 -21.21
CA GLY A 611 14.20 24.63 -20.17
C GLY A 611 13.63 24.93 -18.78
N LEU A 612 12.80 25.97 -18.66
CA LEU A 612 12.11 26.32 -17.42
C LEU A 612 11.09 25.27 -16.97
N PHE A 613 10.43 24.58 -17.90
CA PHE A 613 9.51 23.47 -17.61
C PHE A 613 10.24 22.24 -17.06
N MET A 614 11.40 21.89 -17.64
CA MET A 614 12.27 20.82 -17.14
C MET A 614 12.89 21.19 -15.79
N GLU A 615 13.25 22.46 -15.58
CA GLU A 615 13.74 22.95 -14.28
C GLU A 615 12.64 22.91 -13.20
N PHE A 616 11.39 23.25 -13.55
CA PHE A 616 10.24 23.12 -12.66
C PHE A 616 9.94 21.67 -12.27
N LEU A 617 9.99 20.74 -13.23
CA LEU A 617 9.85 19.30 -12.98
C LEU A 617 10.99 18.76 -12.10
N MET A 618 12.24 19.13 -12.38
CA MET A 618 13.42 18.68 -11.63
C MET A 618 13.47 19.25 -10.21
N THR A 619 12.97 20.47 -9.99
CA THR A 619 12.96 21.11 -8.66
C THR A 619 11.80 20.62 -7.79
N LYS A 620 10.71 20.12 -8.39
CA LYS A 620 9.53 19.59 -7.67
C LYS A 620 9.51 18.06 -7.55
N CYS A 621 10.28 17.32 -8.36
CA CYS A 621 10.38 15.87 -8.35
C CYS A 621 11.83 15.39 -8.11
N MET A 622 12.40 15.69 -6.94
CA MET A 622 13.74 15.20 -6.58
C MET A 622 13.85 13.68 -6.33
N SER A 623 12.77 12.90 -6.46
CA SER A 623 12.80 11.43 -6.34
C SER A 623 12.94 10.68 -7.67
N PHE A 624 12.96 11.37 -8.82
CA PHE A 624 13.11 10.72 -10.15
C PHE A 624 14.57 10.58 -10.63
N SER A 625 15.52 11.14 -9.89
CA SER A 625 16.95 11.16 -10.25
C SER A 625 17.55 9.76 -10.45
N HIS A 626 17.11 8.77 -9.65
CA HIS A 626 17.59 7.39 -9.78
C HIS A 626 17.02 6.65 -10.99
N MET A 627 15.80 6.98 -11.43
CA MET A 627 15.15 6.32 -12.58
C MET A 627 15.72 6.84 -13.91
N ILE A 628 16.07 8.13 -13.97
CA ILE A 628 16.68 8.75 -15.14
C ILE A 628 18.15 8.31 -15.28
N CYS A 629 18.90 8.13 -14.18
CA CYS A 629 20.26 7.60 -14.24
C CYS A 629 20.31 6.15 -14.76
N TYR A 630 19.32 5.32 -14.43
CA TYR A 630 19.24 3.94 -14.95
C TYR A 630 18.89 3.91 -16.45
N GLN A 631 17.98 4.76 -16.90
CA GLN A 631 17.67 4.90 -18.33
C GLN A 631 18.84 5.48 -19.15
N LEU A 632 19.61 6.43 -18.58
CA LEU A 632 20.79 7.00 -19.24
C LEU A 632 21.99 6.02 -19.28
N MET A 633 22.17 5.17 -18.27
CA MET A 633 23.21 4.13 -18.29
C MET A 633 22.89 2.99 -19.27
N MET A 634 21.60 2.67 -19.48
CA MET A 634 21.18 1.67 -20.47
C MET A 634 21.38 2.18 -21.92
N LEU A 635 21.17 3.47 -22.17
CA LEU A 635 21.46 4.11 -23.46
C LEU A 635 22.97 4.20 -23.79
N GLN A 636 23.85 4.03 -22.80
CA GLN A 636 25.30 4.11 -22.98
C GLN A 636 25.92 2.86 -23.63
N LYS A 637 25.18 1.75 -23.74
CA LYS A 637 25.66 0.50 -24.35
C LYS A 637 25.29 0.32 -25.84
N GLU A 638 24.53 1.25 -26.44
CA GLU A 638 23.96 1.05 -27.79
C GLU A 638 24.54 1.90 -28.93
N ILE A 639 25.60 2.70 -28.74
CA ILE A 639 26.10 3.56 -29.83
C ILE A 639 27.57 3.28 -30.14
N GLN A 640 27.78 2.38 -31.10
CA GLN A 640 29.05 2.19 -31.79
C GLN A 640 29.17 3.16 -32.99
N TRP A 641 30.23 3.97 -32.97
CA TRP A 641 30.86 4.71 -34.08
C TRP A 641 30.07 5.81 -34.82
N THR A 642 30.35 7.08 -34.49
CA THR A 642 30.84 8.10 -35.44
C THR A 642 31.46 9.29 -34.67
N GLY A 643 32.62 9.75 -35.12
CA GLY A 643 33.44 10.72 -34.41
C GLY A 643 32.91 12.15 -34.53
N LEU A 644 32.32 12.67 -33.44
CA LEU A 644 32.01 14.11 -33.27
C LEU A 644 31.93 14.50 -31.77
N TRP A 645 32.73 13.85 -30.91
CA TRP A 645 32.70 14.02 -29.44
C TRP A 645 33.92 14.74 -28.83
N ARG A 646 34.60 15.64 -29.57
CA ARG A 646 35.67 16.49 -29.00
C ARG A 646 35.24 17.87 -28.54
N GLU A 647 34.10 18.40 -29.01
CA GLU A 647 33.64 19.74 -28.61
C GLU A 647 32.63 19.72 -27.45
N ALA A 648 31.79 18.68 -27.32
CA ALA A 648 30.82 18.56 -26.21
C ALA A 648 31.46 18.25 -24.84
N LYS A 649 32.72 17.78 -24.81
CA LYS A 649 33.44 17.49 -23.55
C LYS A 649 33.96 18.76 -22.86
N MET A 650 34.14 19.87 -23.60
CA MET A 650 34.57 21.15 -23.01
C MET A 650 33.41 21.93 -22.36
N GLU A 651 32.18 21.82 -22.87
CA GLU A 651 31.02 22.52 -22.28
C GLU A 651 30.47 21.83 -21.02
N ALA A 652 30.56 20.50 -20.92
CA ALA A 652 30.16 19.78 -19.71
C ALA A 652 31.08 20.05 -18.50
N GLN A 653 32.38 20.29 -18.75
CA GLN A 653 33.33 20.70 -17.70
C GLN A 653 33.13 22.15 -17.25
N ALA A 654 32.62 23.04 -18.11
CA ALA A 654 32.25 24.40 -17.73
C ALA A 654 30.98 24.44 -16.85
N GLY A 655 30.01 23.56 -17.10
CA GLY A 655 28.78 23.44 -16.29
C GLY A 655 29.03 22.91 -14.87
N MET A 656 29.89 21.90 -14.69
CA MET A 656 30.26 21.38 -13.36
C MET A 656 31.03 22.40 -12.52
N CYS A 657 31.79 23.31 -13.15
CA CYS A 657 32.46 24.41 -12.45
C CYS A 657 31.48 25.50 -11.97
N TRP A 658 30.33 25.67 -12.63
CA TRP A 658 29.31 26.64 -12.24
C TRP A 658 28.48 26.15 -11.05
N MET A 659 28.12 24.86 -11.04
CA MET A 659 27.36 24.23 -9.96
C MET A 659 28.14 24.16 -8.63
N ASN A 660 29.46 23.92 -8.70
CA ASN A 660 30.34 24.00 -7.53
C ASN A 660 30.55 25.43 -6.99
N ARG A 661 30.33 26.46 -7.81
CA ARG A 661 30.42 27.87 -7.40
C ARG A 661 29.16 28.33 -6.67
N ILE A 662 27.99 27.82 -7.04
CA ILE A 662 26.70 28.08 -6.38
C ILE A 662 26.59 27.33 -5.04
N LEU A 663 27.13 26.10 -4.95
CA LEU A 663 27.19 25.35 -3.69
C LEU A 663 28.18 25.92 -2.67
N ARG A 664 29.17 26.71 -3.10
CA ARG A 664 30.05 27.48 -2.18
C ARG A 664 29.45 28.81 -1.74
N TYR A 665 28.59 29.43 -2.55
CA TYR A 665 27.90 30.69 -2.20
C TYR A 665 26.76 30.49 -1.18
N SER A 666 26.17 29.30 -1.13
CA SER A 666 25.06 28.96 -0.21
C SER A 666 25.50 28.50 1.19
N ARG A 667 26.80 28.30 1.44
CA ARG A 667 27.37 27.99 2.77
C ARG A 667 28.04 29.17 3.48
N GLY A 668 28.08 30.36 2.86
CA GLY A 668 28.77 31.54 3.40
C GLY A 668 27.88 32.66 3.95
N VAL A 669 26.55 32.52 3.94
CA VAL A 669 25.61 33.61 4.31
C VAL A 669 25.08 33.49 5.76
N PHE A 670 25.54 32.48 6.52
CA PHE A 670 25.29 32.36 7.97
C PHE A 670 26.58 32.40 8.79
N SER A 671 27.33 33.49 8.70
CA SER A 671 28.21 33.94 9.79
C SER A 671 28.47 35.43 9.63
N GLY A 672 27.73 36.26 10.38
CA GLY A 672 27.91 37.71 10.34
C GLY A 672 29.28 38.14 10.87
N LYS A 673 30.06 38.83 10.03
CA LYS A 673 30.98 39.95 10.35
C LYS A 673 31.65 40.48 9.05
N PRO A 674 32.02 41.77 8.99
CA PRO A 674 32.25 42.49 7.72
C PRO A 674 33.70 42.40 7.20
N LEU A 675 33.80 42.68 5.89
CA LEU A 675 34.97 42.71 5.00
C LEU A 675 36.22 43.42 5.53
N TRP A 676 37.39 42.84 5.22
CA TRP A 676 38.54 43.49 4.56
C TRP A 676 39.21 42.50 3.62
#